data_AF-A0ABD5UQC5-F1
#
_entry.id   AF-A0ABD5UQC5-F1
#
_cell.length_a   1.000
_cell.length_b   1.000
_cell.length_c   1.000
_cell.angle_alpha   90.00
_cell.angle_beta   90.00
_cell.angle_gamma   90.00
#
_symmetry.space_group_name_H-M   'P 1'
#
loop_
_entity.id
_entity.type
_entity.pdbx_description
1 polymer ?
#
loop_
_entity_poly.entity_id
_entity_poly.type
_entity_poly.pdbx_seq_one_letter_code
_entity_poly.pdbx_strand_id
1 'polypeptide(L)'
;MNLRGPIVEVGDVRSVSTKYGERDCCTIEVRPDRGAGDPVSVTLWGKWTHTAEHAESGMELLVTDAEEDEYRGETTYSTTGDSSVVLEPDFLVDVTGIRSWVQCPRMYYLNKLSGVPLNYPVVKGTIVHEVFGDLLRGVDLEESIADRVEGAGLELGILGYEASEVEDEVRRNAAAIDGWLAQGTLSGEDAWRSERTLISPTYGLKGRADALRRGMPVELKTGKNTSREPRFHDKIQAACYGLMLADRGDRPDTGTLLYTKNTALDRSEATGDLSPAKEFSIGEGLLAFVVRTRNELAAMEWHALNGTGDQPGIPTGYEADATCEYCFEQDTCMVVSGRLDQESKAGSIGTALPAEEREYVDRLYRAIEEERRETHAEYRKLWEQTAAERAADDRALVDLEPASRTELDGGRWRLAARKPDDAVSKLREGDVALVSDGDPVGGDAELGRIRELGDRVVVETDEPVECRRLDVYPSEISVDRMLVAVHDAILKGDERRKDVLFGRREPAFSGPEREYVPNNDAQNEAVNLATTAEDLALIHGPPGTGKTHTIARTIRALVADGNRVLLAAFTNRAVDNALEALREQGLVGSAGEDAIVRVGTETGVRGDMRDLRLIRRGDPNDRAGELGSASVVAATTAACGSRVMREQEFDVALVDEASQLTEPSTLAAISLADRFVLVGDHEQLPPVVRAENDLQRSLFERLVEEYPDASVMLDRQYRMSQRIQAFASAEFYDGALRPATPEVATRSVRDLLADPDELPPALREDVAFVDPDGRRDGNRNVREAERVAEIVDAYLEAGVDPDDIGVIAPFRAQVAEIGRRTDVTVDTVDRFQGSSEEVIVVSFVASGDLDGPIFEDHRRVNVALTRAKRGLVLVGDEEALSSEPFYERMLAWADR
;
A
#
# COMPACT_ATOMS: atom_id res chain seq x y z
N MET A 1 -29.29 -23.97 2.10
CA MET A 1 -28.49 -23.66 0.90
C MET A 1 -27.97 -22.23 1.05
N ASN A 2 -26.81 -21.88 0.48
CA ASN A 2 -26.39 -20.48 0.45
C ASN A 2 -26.86 -19.85 -0.87
N LEU A 3 -27.61 -18.75 -0.78
CA LEU A 3 -28.06 -17.98 -1.93
C LEU A 3 -27.19 -16.74 -2.06
N ARG A 4 -26.57 -16.53 -3.22
CA ARG A 4 -25.66 -15.39 -3.44
C ARG A 4 -25.78 -14.78 -4.83
N GLY A 5 -25.82 -13.44 -4.87
CA GLY A 5 -25.61 -12.65 -6.07
C GLY A 5 -26.23 -11.26 -5.98
N PRO A 6 -26.32 -10.52 -7.10
CA PRO A 6 -26.72 -9.13 -7.05
C PRO A 6 -28.22 -8.99 -6.83
N ILE A 7 -28.58 -8.00 -6.01
CA ILE A 7 -29.96 -7.61 -5.74
C ILE A 7 -30.54 -6.94 -6.99
N VAL A 8 -31.71 -7.39 -7.40
CA VAL A 8 -32.49 -6.81 -8.50
C VAL A 8 -33.48 -5.79 -7.95
N GLU A 9 -34.25 -6.19 -6.94
CA GLU A 9 -35.32 -5.39 -6.34
C GLU A 9 -35.41 -5.67 -4.85
N VAL A 10 -35.69 -4.62 -4.06
CA VAL A 10 -35.92 -4.69 -2.61
C VAL A 10 -37.36 -4.30 -2.34
N GLY A 11 -38.15 -5.22 -1.78
CA GLY A 11 -39.54 -4.95 -1.43
C GLY A 11 -39.70 -4.22 -0.09
N ASP A 12 -40.88 -3.65 0.14
CA ASP A 12 -41.19 -2.98 1.40
C ASP A 12 -41.25 -3.95 2.59
N VAL A 13 -40.79 -3.48 3.75
CA VAL A 13 -40.96 -4.19 5.03
C VAL A 13 -42.44 -4.19 5.41
N ARG A 14 -42.99 -5.38 5.69
CA ARG A 14 -44.39 -5.56 6.09
C ARG A 14 -44.52 -6.52 7.27
N SER A 15 -45.44 -6.21 8.18
CA SER A 15 -45.79 -7.08 9.30
C SER A 15 -46.87 -8.09 8.89
N VAL A 16 -46.61 -9.39 9.10
CA VAL A 16 -47.56 -10.45 8.80
C VAL A 16 -47.90 -11.26 10.05
N SER A 17 -49.15 -11.71 10.16
CA SER A 17 -49.60 -12.54 11.27
C SER A 17 -49.21 -14.01 11.00
N THR A 18 -48.35 -14.56 11.86
CA THR A 18 -47.92 -15.96 11.80
C THR A 18 -48.51 -16.75 12.97
N LYS A 19 -48.41 -18.08 12.92
CA LYS A 19 -48.77 -18.96 14.06
C LYS A 19 -48.00 -18.67 15.36
N TYR A 20 -46.92 -17.88 15.28
CA TYR A 20 -46.08 -17.49 16.40
C TYR A 20 -46.21 -16.00 16.80
N GLY A 21 -47.19 -15.28 16.22
CA GLY A 21 -47.40 -13.85 16.44
C GLY A 21 -47.16 -13.01 15.19
N GLU A 22 -47.24 -11.68 15.35
CA GLU A 22 -46.84 -10.75 14.29
C GLU A 22 -45.33 -10.78 14.09
N ARG A 23 -44.90 -10.85 12.83
CA ARG A 23 -43.48 -10.89 12.45
C ARG A 23 -43.28 -10.06 11.19
N ASP A 24 -42.23 -9.26 11.18
CA ASP A 24 -41.86 -8.49 10.01
C ASP A 24 -41.18 -9.38 8.97
N CYS A 25 -41.47 -9.10 7.70
CA CYS A 25 -40.84 -9.72 6.56
C CYS A 25 -40.60 -8.71 5.44
N CYS A 26 -39.59 -8.98 4.62
CA CYS A 26 -39.29 -8.27 3.38
C CYS A 26 -38.92 -9.31 2.33
N THR A 27 -39.34 -9.11 1.08
CA THR A 27 -38.93 -9.95 -0.05
C THR A 27 -37.92 -9.19 -0.89
N ILE A 28 -36.79 -9.84 -1.19
CA ILE A 28 -35.75 -9.31 -2.07
C ILE A 28 -35.64 -10.22 -3.28
N GLU A 29 -35.52 -9.66 -4.47
CA GLU A 29 -35.16 -10.40 -5.68
C GLU A 29 -33.66 -10.39 -5.88
N VAL A 30 -33.07 -11.56 -6.09
CA VAL A 30 -31.62 -11.75 -6.23
C VAL A 30 -31.36 -12.59 -7.48
N ARG A 31 -30.35 -12.23 -8.27
CA ARG A 31 -29.85 -13.13 -9.32
C ARG A 31 -28.82 -14.08 -8.74
N PRO A 32 -29.09 -15.39 -8.62
CA PRO A 32 -28.14 -16.34 -8.04
C PRO A 32 -26.91 -16.51 -8.94
N ASP A 33 -25.93 -17.27 -8.44
CA ASP A 33 -24.69 -17.58 -9.14
C ASP A 33 -23.94 -16.33 -9.61
N ARG A 34 -23.87 -15.32 -8.73
CA ARG A 34 -23.25 -14.00 -9.01
C ARG A 34 -23.79 -13.35 -10.29
N GLY A 35 -25.09 -13.46 -10.51
CA GLY A 35 -25.78 -12.81 -11.64
C GLY A 35 -26.04 -13.72 -12.84
N ALA A 36 -25.49 -14.94 -12.87
CA ALA A 36 -25.65 -15.86 -14.00
C ALA A 36 -27.03 -16.53 -14.06
N GLY A 37 -27.70 -16.68 -12.91
CA GLY A 37 -29.01 -17.29 -12.81
C GLY A 37 -30.17 -16.32 -13.06
N ASP A 38 -31.36 -16.89 -13.29
CA ASP A 38 -32.61 -16.12 -13.33
C ASP A 38 -32.95 -15.57 -11.94
N PRO A 39 -33.56 -14.37 -11.83
CA PRO A 39 -33.94 -13.79 -10.55
C PRO A 39 -34.82 -14.76 -9.73
N VAL A 40 -34.48 -14.90 -8.44
CA VAL A 40 -35.24 -15.66 -7.46
C VAL A 40 -35.62 -14.77 -6.28
N SER A 41 -36.78 -15.03 -5.69
CA SER A 41 -37.23 -14.28 -4.51
C SER A 41 -36.72 -14.92 -3.22
N VAL A 42 -36.16 -14.11 -2.33
CA VAL A 42 -35.81 -14.50 -0.96
C VAL A 42 -36.60 -13.67 0.05
N THR A 43 -37.27 -14.33 1.00
CA THR A 43 -38.01 -13.67 2.08
C THR A 43 -37.16 -13.60 3.35
N LEU A 44 -36.81 -12.38 3.74
CA LEU A 44 -36.10 -12.09 4.99
C LEU A 44 -37.10 -11.95 6.13
N TRP A 45 -36.87 -12.64 7.24
CA TRP A 45 -37.77 -12.68 8.39
C TRP A 45 -37.16 -12.06 9.66
N GLY A 46 -37.99 -11.34 10.42
CA GLY A 46 -37.62 -10.83 11.74
C GLY A 46 -36.43 -9.87 11.67
N LYS A 47 -35.36 -10.14 12.44
CA LYS A 47 -34.18 -9.26 12.53
C LYS A 47 -33.53 -8.92 11.19
N TRP A 48 -33.70 -9.78 10.18
CA TRP A 48 -33.11 -9.59 8.85
C TRP A 48 -33.84 -8.59 7.97
N THR A 49 -35.06 -8.16 8.33
CA THR A 49 -35.72 -7.04 7.62
C THR A 49 -34.96 -5.73 7.76
N HIS A 50 -34.25 -5.54 8.88
CA HIS A 50 -33.34 -4.41 9.08
C HIS A 50 -32.24 -4.37 8.01
N THR A 51 -31.76 -5.52 7.53
CA THR A 51 -30.77 -5.52 6.44
C THR A 51 -31.37 -5.02 5.13
N ALA A 52 -32.66 -5.26 4.89
CA ALA A 52 -33.35 -4.75 3.70
C ALA A 52 -33.47 -3.21 3.71
N GLU A 53 -33.48 -2.56 4.88
CA GLU A 53 -33.50 -1.09 5.00
C GLU A 53 -32.25 -0.42 4.42
N HIS A 54 -31.14 -1.17 4.32
CA HIS A 54 -29.87 -0.72 3.77
C HIS A 54 -29.52 -1.37 2.42
N ALA A 55 -30.37 -2.29 1.94
CA ALA A 55 -30.13 -2.99 0.70
C ALA A 55 -30.59 -2.13 -0.48
N GLU A 56 -29.78 -2.07 -1.53
CA GLU A 56 -30.15 -1.45 -2.80
C GLU A 56 -29.91 -2.37 -3.99
N SER A 57 -30.59 -2.09 -5.10
CA SER A 57 -30.37 -2.77 -6.37
C SER A 57 -28.91 -2.62 -6.80
N GLY A 58 -28.30 -3.71 -7.24
CA GLY A 58 -26.89 -3.76 -7.63
C GLY A 58 -25.92 -4.15 -6.51
N MET A 59 -26.32 -4.10 -5.23
CA MET A 59 -25.51 -4.66 -4.15
C MET A 59 -25.45 -6.19 -4.24
N GLU A 60 -24.32 -6.79 -3.89
CA GLU A 60 -24.20 -8.23 -3.69
C GLU A 60 -24.85 -8.65 -2.37
N LEU A 61 -25.74 -9.65 -2.42
CA LEU A 61 -26.36 -10.27 -1.25
C LEU A 61 -25.85 -11.71 -1.08
N LEU A 62 -25.55 -12.09 0.16
CA LEU A 62 -25.42 -13.49 0.57
C LEU A 62 -26.45 -13.79 1.67
N VAL A 63 -27.23 -14.85 1.48
CA VAL A 63 -28.09 -15.45 2.50
C VAL A 63 -27.59 -16.86 2.80
N THR A 64 -27.07 -17.06 4.01
CA THR A 64 -26.62 -18.39 4.45
C THR A 64 -27.79 -19.24 4.93
N ASP A 65 -27.66 -20.56 4.78
CA ASP A 65 -28.61 -21.54 5.33
C ASP A 65 -30.09 -21.23 5.01
N ALA A 66 -30.32 -20.69 3.81
CA ALA A 66 -31.65 -20.41 3.30
C ALA A 66 -32.42 -21.73 3.11
N GLU A 67 -33.71 -21.69 3.50
CA GLU A 67 -34.67 -22.74 3.22
C GLU A 67 -35.25 -22.51 1.82
N GLU A 68 -35.22 -23.55 1.01
CA GLU A 68 -35.77 -23.56 -0.35
C GLU A 68 -37.20 -24.11 -0.30
N ASP A 69 -38.12 -23.39 -0.93
CA ASP A 69 -39.53 -23.73 -1.05
C ASP A 69 -40.00 -23.60 -2.50
N GLU A 70 -41.07 -24.30 -2.85
CA GLU A 70 -41.73 -24.19 -4.15
C GLU A 70 -43.11 -23.55 -3.98
N TYR A 71 -43.31 -22.38 -4.58
CA TYR A 71 -44.58 -21.67 -4.53
C TYR A 71 -45.08 -21.35 -5.93
N ARG A 72 -46.26 -21.89 -6.28
CA ARG A 72 -46.90 -21.73 -7.60
C ARG A 72 -46.02 -22.16 -8.80
N GLY A 73 -45.09 -23.09 -8.58
CA GLY A 73 -44.17 -23.60 -9.61
C GLY A 73 -42.90 -22.76 -9.78
N GLU A 74 -42.68 -21.78 -8.90
CA GLU A 74 -41.45 -20.98 -8.82
C GLU A 74 -40.68 -21.37 -7.55
N THR A 75 -39.35 -21.47 -7.66
CA THR A 75 -38.47 -21.69 -6.51
C THR A 75 -38.29 -20.39 -5.75
N THR A 76 -38.58 -20.40 -4.46
CA THR A 76 -38.41 -19.26 -3.55
C THR A 76 -37.58 -19.65 -2.35
N TYR A 77 -36.93 -18.67 -1.73
CA TYR A 77 -36.08 -18.90 -0.57
C TYR A 77 -36.59 -18.13 0.64
N SER A 78 -36.25 -18.58 1.85
CA SER A 78 -36.50 -17.82 3.06
C SER A 78 -35.41 -17.98 4.13
N THR A 79 -35.23 -16.95 4.96
CA THR A 79 -34.30 -17.01 6.08
C THR A 79 -34.84 -17.91 7.20
N THR A 80 -33.99 -18.78 7.73
CA THR A 80 -34.25 -19.64 8.88
C THR A 80 -33.77 -19.00 10.20
N GLY A 81 -33.79 -19.75 11.30
CA GLY A 81 -33.18 -19.32 12.56
C GLY A 81 -31.65 -19.23 12.50
N ASP A 82 -31.04 -20.10 11.67
CA ASP A 82 -29.60 -20.22 11.49
C ASP A 82 -29.07 -19.31 10.37
N SER A 83 -29.96 -18.80 9.51
CA SER A 83 -29.57 -17.92 8.41
C SER A 83 -28.92 -16.62 8.88
N SER A 84 -27.90 -16.21 8.14
CA SER A 84 -27.34 -14.86 8.13
C SER A 84 -27.58 -14.18 6.79
N VAL A 85 -27.81 -12.88 6.81
CA VAL A 85 -27.95 -12.05 5.61
C VAL A 85 -26.81 -11.05 5.59
N VAL A 86 -26.00 -11.07 4.55
CA VAL A 86 -24.77 -10.25 4.43
C VAL A 86 -24.85 -9.45 3.13
N LEU A 87 -24.73 -8.11 3.24
CA LEU A 87 -24.61 -7.20 2.10
C LEU A 87 -23.15 -6.98 1.78
N GLU A 88 -22.78 -6.95 0.50
CA GLU A 88 -21.41 -6.77 0.00
C GLU A 88 -20.40 -7.68 0.74
N PRO A 89 -20.59 -9.02 0.76
CA PRO A 89 -19.69 -9.96 1.47
C PRO A 89 -18.25 -9.90 0.95
N ASP A 90 -18.07 -9.37 -0.25
CA ASP A 90 -16.79 -9.19 -0.93
C ASP A 90 -16.01 -7.95 -0.47
N PHE A 91 -16.66 -7.00 0.20
CA PHE A 91 -16.02 -5.85 0.82
C PHE A 91 -15.59 -6.23 2.24
N LEU A 92 -14.29 -6.42 2.49
CA LEU A 92 -13.79 -6.87 3.78
C LEU A 92 -13.74 -5.72 4.79
N VAL A 93 -14.63 -5.76 5.78
CA VAL A 93 -14.67 -4.77 6.87
C VAL A 93 -13.72 -5.18 8.00
N ASP A 94 -12.86 -4.26 8.42
CA ASP A 94 -12.01 -4.49 9.59
C ASP A 94 -12.85 -4.50 10.89
N VAL A 95 -12.56 -5.44 11.78
CA VAL A 95 -13.24 -5.57 13.08
C VAL A 95 -13.18 -4.28 13.91
N THR A 96 -12.09 -3.53 13.86
CA THR A 96 -11.95 -2.23 14.53
C THR A 96 -12.84 -1.14 13.90
N GLY A 97 -13.16 -1.28 12.62
CA GLY A 97 -14.12 -0.45 11.89
C GLY A 97 -15.54 -0.63 12.42
N ILE A 98 -15.99 -1.87 12.64
CA ILE A 98 -17.31 -2.17 13.22
C ILE A 98 -17.39 -1.67 14.66
N ARG A 99 -16.34 -1.88 15.46
CA ARG A 99 -16.25 -1.33 16.81
C ARG A 99 -16.46 0.19 16.81
N SER A 100 -15.79 0.88 15.89
CA SER A 100 -15.88 2.34 15.73
C SER A 100 -17.28 2.75 15.28
N TRP A 101 -17.87 2.02 14.34
CA TRP A 101 -19.22 2.25 13.85
C TRP A 101 -20.28 2.18 14.95
N VAL A 102 -20.24 1.14 15.79
CA VAL A 102 -21.17 1.00 16.94
C VAL A 102 -21.01 2.14 17.94
N GLN A 103 -19.79 2.64 18.12
CA GLN A 103 -19.54 3.78 19.00
C GLN A 103 -20.07 5.09 18.39
N CYS A 104 -19.77 5.32 17.12
CA CYS A 104 -20.24 6.43 16.30
C CYS A 104 -19.86 6.15 14.83
N PRO A 105 -20.82 6.01 13.90
CA PRO A 105 -20.55 5.78 12.48
C PRO A 105 -19.60 6.82 11.87
N ARG A 106 -19.68 8.07 12.33
CA ARG A 106 -18.77 9.14 11.89
C ARG A 106 -17.32 8.92 12.31
N MET A 107 -17.04 8.24 13.42
CA MET A 107 -15.66 7.90 13.80
C MET A 107 -14.99 6.97 12.78
N TYR A 108 -15.72 6.02 12.20
CA TYR A 108 -15.19 5.17 11.14
C TYR A 108 -14.71 6.00 9.94
N TYR A 109 -15.56 6.92 9.46
CA TYR A 109 -15.20 7.86 8.39
C TYR A 109 -13.99 8.74 8.75
N LEU A 110 -13.98 9.34 9.94
CA LEU A 110 -12.89 10.22 10.39
C LEU A 110 -11.56 9.47 10.52
N ASN A 111 -11.57 8.23 11.03
CA ASN A 111 -10.36 7.41 11.18
C ASN A 111 -9.68 7.13 9.83
N LYS A 112 -10.45 7.02 8.73
CA LYS A 112 -9.90 6.88 7.37
C LYS A 112 -9.17 8.15 6.90
N LEU A 113 -9.65 9.33 7.33
CA LEU A 113 -9.13 10.62 6.89
C LEU A 113 -7.95 11.13 7.71
N SER A 114 -7.98 10.98 9.03
CA SER A 114 -6.97 11.58 9.92
C SER A 114 -5.75 10.67 10.12
N GLY A 115 -5.92 9.36 9.92
CA GLY A 115 -4.92 8.35 10.24
C GLY A 115 -4.62 8.28 11.74
N VAL A 116 -3.73 7.38 12.15
CA VAL A 116 -3.34 7.26 13.56
C VAL A 116 -2.41 8.42 13.95
N PRO A 117 -2.77 9.27 14.94
CA PRO A 117 -1.94 10.38 15.37
C PRO A 117 -0.71 9.92 16.17
N LEU A 118 0.36 10.71 16.16
CA LEU A 118 1.46 10.55 17.11
C LEU A 118 1.09 11.28 18.41
N ASN A 119 0.59 10.54 19.39
CA ASN A 119 0.37 11.07 20.73
C ASN A 119 0.69 10.02 21.80
N TYR A 120 1.02 10.50 23.01
CA TYR A 120 1.45 9.64 24.09
C TYR A 120 0.44 8.55 24.49
N PRO A 121 -0.87 8.82 24.60
CA PRO A 121 -1.87 7.78 24.85
C PRO A 121 -1.83 6.62 23.85
N VAL A 122 -1.66 6.90 22.56
CA VAL A 122 -1.57 5.89 21.48
C VAL A 122 -0.25 5.11 21.56
N VAL A 123 0.88 5.80 21.72
CA VAL A 123 2.21 5.15 21.80
C VAL A 123 2.29 4.25 23.03
N LYS A 124 1.94 4.76 24.22
CA LYS A 124 1.85 3.95 25.44
C LYS A 124 0.88 2.78 25.28
N GLY A 125 -0.27 3.02 24.65
CA GLY A 125 -1.24 1.97 24.37
C GLY A 125 -0.63 0.84 23.53
N THR A 126 0.11 1.20 22.47
CA THR A 126 0.83 0.25 21.60
C THR A 126 1.85 -0.56 22.41
N ILE A 127 2.71 0.10 23.20
CA ILE A 127 3.69 -0.54 24.07
C ILE A 127 3.01 -1.55 25.01
N VAL A 128 1.89 -1.18 25.64
CA VAL A 128 1.14 -2.09 26.54
C VAL A 128 0.58 -3.32 25.81
N HIS A 129 0.11 -3.19 24.56
CA HIS A 129 -0.34 -4.35 23.76
C HIS A 129 0.83 -5.24 23.37
N GLU A 130 1.96 -4.65 22.97
CA GLU A 130 3.16 -5.42 22.62
C GLU A 130 3.72 -6.18 23.84
N VAL A 131 3.73 -5.56 25.02
CA VAL A 131 4.09 -6.22 26.28
C VAL A 131 3.12 -7.36 26.60
N PHE A 132 1.82 -7.19 26.36
CA PHE A 132 0.86 -8.28 26.53
C PHE A 132 1.18 -9.48 25.63
N GLY A 133 1.46 -9.23 24.35
CA GLY A 133 1.85 -10.28 23.41
C GLY A 133 3.16 -10.99 23.79
N ASP A 134 4.14 -10.25 24.33
CA ASP A 134 5.39 -10.81 24.87
C ASP A 134 5.14 -11.73 26.08
N LEU A 135 4.30 -11.32 27.02
CA LEU A 135 3.95 -12.12 28.20
C LEU A 135 3.26 -13.43 27.80
N LEU A 136 2.38 -13.40 26.79
CA LEU A 136 1.74 -14.61 26.25
C LEU A 136 2.75 -15.57 25.63
N ARG A 137 3.85 -15.04 25.08
CA ARG A 137 4.97 -15.81 24.52
C ARG A 137 6.04 -16.17 25.57
N GLY A 138 5.78 -15.88 26.85
CA GLY A 138 6.63 -16.29 27.98
C GLY A 138 7.84 -15.39 28.25
N VAL A 139 7.90 -14.19 27.66
CA VAL A 139 8.93 -13.19 27.97
C VAL A 139 8.67 -12.60 29.35
N ASP A 140 9.73 -12.30 30.11
CA ASP A 140 9.61 -11.64 31.42
C ASP A 140 9.02 -10.23 31.29
N LEU A 141 8.22 -9.82 32.28
CA LEU A 141 7.54 -8.53 32.28
C LEU A 141 8.52 -7.35 32.19
N GLU A 142 9.58 -7.36 32.99
CA GLU A 142 10.53 -6.24 33.04
C GLU A 142 11.42 -6.22 31.79
N GLU A 143 11.82 -7.40 31.29
CA GLU A 143 12.53 -7.54 30.02
C GLU A 143 11.69 -6.98 28.86
N SER A 144 10.41 -7.36 28.79
CA SER A 144 9.49 -6.89 27.76
C SER A 144 9.25 -5.38 27.83
N ILE A 145 9.00 -4.82 29.03
CA ILE A 145 8.80 -3.38 29.19
C ILE A 145 10.03 -2.60 28.70
N ALA A 146 11.22 -2.99 29.13
CA ALA A 146 12.46 -2.35 28.71
C ALA A 146 12.63 -2.43 27.18
N ASP A 147 12.43 -3.62 26.60
CA ASP A 147 12.57 -3.84 25.16
C ASP A 147 11.58 -2.99 24.34
N ARG A 148 10.30 -2.95 24.74
CA ARG A 148 9.25 -2.23 24.02
C ARG A 148 9.36 -0.71 24.17
N VAL A 149 9.77 -0.22 25.34
CA VAL A 149 10.03 1.21 25.53
C VAL A 149 11.25 1.64 24.73
N GLU A 150 12.34 0.88 24.75
CA GLU A 150 13.52 1.17 23.94
C GLU A 150 13.16 1.17 22.44
N GLY A 151 12.35 0.21 21.99
CA GLY A 151 11.83 0.12 20.62
C GLY A 151 11.01 1.34 20.18
N ALA A 152 10.31 1.99 21.11
CA ALA A 152 9.52 3.20 20.89
C ALA A 152 10.33 4.50 21.07
N GLY A 153 11.65 4.43 21.28
CA GLY A 153 12.51 5.58 21.62
C GLY A 153 12.26 6.82 20.77
N LEU A 154 12.30 6.71 19.44
CA LEU A 154 12.07 7.84 18.55
C LEU A 154 10.70 8.52 18.77
N GLU A 155 9.63 7.73 18.91
CA GLU A 155 8.28 8.27 19.08
C GLU A 155 8.13 8.95 20.43
N LEU A 156 8.70 8.36 21.48
CA LEU A 156 8.73 8.96 22.82
C LEU A 156 9.54 10.25 22.84
N GLY A 157 10.68 10.29 22.13
CA GLY A 157 11.54 11.46 22.06
C GLY A 157 10.88 12.64 21.35
N ILE A 158 10.20 12.38 20.22
CA ILE A 158 9.41 13.41 19.52
C ILE A 158 8.32 13.97 20.43
N LEU A 159 7.71 13.11 21.24
CA LEU A 159 6.69 13.51 22.21
C LEU A 159 7.27 14.13 23.50
N GLY A 160 8.59 14.16 23.67
CA GLY A 160 9.27 14.72 24.84
C GLY A 160 9.17 13.88 26.11
N TYR A 161 9.07 12.54 25.99
CA TYR A 161 9.00 11.61 27.12
C TYR A 161 10.32 10.86 27.33
N GLU A 162 10.71 10.73 28.60
CA GLU A 162 11.87 9.96 29.03
C GLU A 162 11.53 8.47 29.18
N ALA A 163 12.44 7.59 28.78
CA ALA A 163 12.21 6.14 28.81
C ALA A 163 11.80 5.64 30.21
N SER A 164 12.50 6.08 31.26
CA SER A 164 12.23 5.64 32.64
C SER A 164 10.82 6.01 33.14
N GLU A 165 10.31 7.18 32.74
CA GLU A 165 8.95 7.60 33.11
C GLU A 165 7.92 6.69 32.44
N VAL A 166 8.12 6.40 31.16
CA VAL A 166 7.22 5.56 30.38
C VAL A 166 7.24 4.12 30.89
N GLU A 167 8.41 3.57 31.20
CA GLU A 167 8.54 2.25 31.83
C GLU A 167 7.72 2.15 33.11
N ASP A 168 7.80 3.14 34.00
CA ASP A 168 7.01 3.18 35.24
C ASP A 168 5.49 3.24 35.00
N GLU A 169 5.05 3.94 33.96
CA GLU A 169 3.63 3.96 33.57
C GLU A 169 3.16 2.64 32.96
N VAL A 170 3.97 2.04 32.08
CA VAL A 170 3.66 0.77 31.42
C VAL A 170 3.63 -0.34 32.45
N ARG A 171 4.61 -0.39 33.37
CA ARG A 171 4.68 -1.36 34.48
C ARG A 171 3.41 -1.38 35.31
N ARG A 172 2.86 -0.22 35.66
CA ARG A 172 1.59 -0.10 36.41
C ARG A 172 0.39 -0.67 35.66
N ASN A 173 0.35 -0.54 34.33
CA ASN A 173 -0.73 -1.09 33.50
C ASN A 173 -0.55 -2.60 33.25
N ALA A 174 0.69 -3.04 33.02
CA ALA A 174 1.01 -4.41 32.63
C ALA A 174 1.04 -5.40 33.81
N ALA A 175 1.37 -4.96 35.03
CA ALA A 175 1.38 -5.83 36.22
C ALA A 175 0.03 -6.53 36.50
N ALA A 176 -1.08 -5.90 36.10
CA ALA A 176 -2.41 -6.49 36.20
C ALA A 176 -2.67 -7.61 35.21
N ILE A 177 -2.07 -7.50 34.02
CA ILE A 177 -2.12 -8.51 32.99
C ILE A 177 -1.32 -9.73 33.45
N ASP A 178 -0.08 -9.53 33.89
CA ASP A 178 0.78 -10.59 34.42
C ASP A 178 0.11 -11.33 35.59
N GLY A 179 -0.43 -10.58 36.56
CA GLY A 179 -1.17 -11.16 37.68
C GLY A 179 -2.44 -11.91 37.29
N TRP A 180 -3.08 -11.57 36.16
CA TRP A 180 -4.23 -12.30 35.63
C TRP A 180 -3.81 -13.56 34.86
N LEU A 181 -2.77 -13.48 34.04
CA LEU A 181 -2.19 -14.63 33.34
C LEU A 181 -1.72 -15.70 34.34
N ALA A 182 -1.08 -15.28 35.44
CA ALA A 182 -0.63 -16.15 36.52
C ALA A 182 -1.78 -16.84 37.29
N GLN A 183 -2.99 -16.28 37.31
CA GLN A 183 -4.16 -16.93 37.90
C GLN A 183 -4.73 -18.06 37.01
N GLY A 184 -4.45 -18.02 35.70
CA GLY A 184 -4.95 -18.97 34.71
C GLY A 184 -4.09 -20.24 34.54
N THR A 185 -2.82 -20.22 34.93
CA THR A 185 -1.84 -21.30 34.70
C THR A 185 -1.96 -22.52 35.64
N LEU A 186 -3.06 -22.63 36.42
CA LEU A 186 -3.26 -23.70 37.41
C LEU A 186 -3.50 -25.11 36.81
N SER A 187 -3.80 -25.22 35.51
CA SER A 187 -3.86 -26.49 34.78
C SER A 187 -2.95 -26.39 33.55
N GLY A 188 -1.95 -27.27 33.44
CA GLY A 188 -0.89 -27.24 32.41
C GLY A 188 -1.32 -27.47 30.94
N GLU A 189 -2.56 -27.12 30.57
CA GLU A 189 -3.16 -27.26 29.23
C GLU A 189 -3.88 -25.96 28.78
N ASP A 190 -3.52 -24.77 29.30
CA ASP A 190 -4.04 -23.49 28.78
C ASP A 190 -3.31 -23.13 27.48
N ALA A 191 -3.88 -23.56 26.34
CA ALA A 191 -3.43 -23.17 25.01
C ALA A 191 -3.81 -21.70 24.75
N TRP A 192 -2.80 -20.83 24.77
CA TRP A 192 -2.88 -19.45 24.30
C TRP A 192 -2.41 -19.37 22.86
N ARG A 193 -3.04 -18.48 22.09
CA ARG A 193 -2.51 -18.00 20.81
C ARG A 193 -2.56 -16.48 20.86
N SER A 194 -1.47 -15.82 20.54
CA SER A 194 -1.39 -14.37 20.46
C SER A 194 -1.63 -13.91 19.03
N GLU A 195 -2.25 -12.74 18.86
CA GLU A 195 -2.15 -11.96 17.62
C GLU A 195 -2.62 -12.69 16.33
N ARG A 196 -3.63 -13.56 16.45
CA ARG A 196 -4.09 -14.43 15.36
C ARG A 196 -4.81 -13.63 14.28
N THR A 197 -4.34 -13.74 13.04
CA THR A 197 -4.98 -13.13 11.88
C THR A 197 -6.21 -13.95 11.43
N LEU A 198 -7.36 -13.28 11.29
CA LEU A 198 -8.62 -13.91 10.89
C LEU A 198 -9.19 -13.21 9.65
N ILE A 199 -9.72 -14.01 8.72
CA ILE A 199 -10.45 -13.56 7.53
C ILE A 199 -11.69 -14.44 7.41
N SER A 200 -12.85 -13.82 7.21
CA SER A 200 -14.12 -14.49 6.95
C SER A 200 -14.71 -13.99 5.63
N PRO A 201 -14.62 -14.77 4.54
CA PRO A 201 -15.29 -14.46 3.27
C PRO A 201 -16.82 -14.50 3.38
N THR A 202 -17.36 -15.32 4.30
CA THR A 202 -18.80 -15.46 4.50
C THR A 202 -19.42 -14.16 5.00
N TYR A 203 -18.81 -13.57 6.03
CA TYR A 203 -19.30 -12.32 6.63
C TYR A 203 -18.58 -11.08 6.09
N GLY A 204 -17.64 -11.26 5.16
CA GLY A 204 -16.68 -10.28 4.69
C GLY A 204 -16.08 -9.45 5.83
N LEU A 205 -15.43 -10.14 6.75
CA LEU A 205 -14.74 -9.56 7.91
C LEU A 205 -13.26 -9.90 7.86
N LYS A 206 -12.45 -9.02 8.42
CA LYS A 206 -11.04 -9.31 8.72
C LYS A 206 -10.60 -8.62 10.01
N GLY A 207 -9.56 -9.15 10.64
CA GLY A 207 -8.94 -8.51 11.79
C GLY A 207 -7.90 -9.41 12.45
N ARG A 208 -7.24 -8.88 13.48
CA ARG A 208 -6.21 -9.57 14.26
C ARG A 208 -6.65 -9.59 15.72
N ALA A 209 -6.96 -10.77 16.24
CA ALA A 209 -7.39 -10.91 17.63
C ALA A 209 -6.16 -10.82 18.54
N ASP A 210 -6.22 -10.00 19.60
CA ASP A 210 -5.08 -9.80 20.51
C ASP A 210 -4.62 -11.15 21.11
N ALA A 211 -5.59 -11.95 21.56
CA ALA A 211 -5.33 -13.31 22.01
C ALA A 211 -6.56 -14.23 21.92
N LEU A 212 -6.30 -15.53 21.82
CA LEU A 212 -7.28 -16.59 22.00
C LEU A 212 -6.89 -17.45 23.21
N ARG A 213 -7.84 -17.67 24.11
CA ARG A 213 -7.69 -18.56 25.27
C ARG A 213 -8.64 -19.74 25.12
N ARG A 214 -8.10 -20.95 24.89
CA ARG A 214 -8.93 -22.16 24.65
C ARG A 214 -9.99 -21.94 23.54
N GLY A 215 -9.62 -21.20 22.49
CA GLY A 215 -10.52 -20.84 21.38
C GLY A 215 -11.46 -19.65 21.65
N MET A 216 -11.46 -19.08 22.86
CA MET A 216 -12.28 -17.90 23.19
C MET A 216 -11.50 -16.60 22.95
N PRO A 217 -12.11 -15.57 22.34
CA PRO A 217 -11.44 -14.30 22.09
C PRO A 217 -11.19 -13.51 23.37
N VAL A 218 -9.97 -13.00 23.50
CA VAL A 218 -9.52 -12.12 24.59
C VAL A 218 -8.99 -10.83 23.98
N GLU A 219 -9.53 -9.70 24.43
CA GLU A 219 -9.26 -8.38 23.86
C GLU A 219 -8.74 -7.41 24.93
N LEU A 220 -7.63 -6.76 24.64
CA LEU A 220 -6.99 -5.79 25.53
C LEU A 220 -7.55 -4.39 25.29
N LYS A 221 -7.78 -3.64 26.37
CA LYS A 221 -8.26 -2.25 26.33
C LYS A 221 -7.46 -1.42 27.33
N THR A 222 -6.80 -0.39 26.82
CA THR A 222 -5.97 0.55 27.61
C THR A 222 -6.80 1.61 28.35
N GLY A 223 -8.13 1.59 28.20
CA GLY A 223 -9.06 2.43 28.95
C GLY A 223 -9.43 1.86 30.32
N LYS A 224 -10.10 2.66 31.15
CA LYS A 224 -10.73 2.19 32.38
C LYS A 224 -12.21 1.87 32.14
N ASN A 225 -12.73 0.90 32.89
CA ASN A 225 -14.15 0.64 33.01
C ASN A 225 -14.45 0.15 34.43
N THR A 226 -15.16 0.93 35.24
CA THR A 226 -15.50 0.54 36.62
C THR A 226 -16.89 -0.09 36.76
N SER A 227 -17.65 -0.22 35.65
CA SER A 227 -18.94 -0.90 35.62
C SER A 227 -18.77 -2.41 35.61
N ARG A 228 -19.64 -3.20 36.24
CA ARG A 228 -19.52 -4.67 36.19
C ARG A 228 -19.57 -5.22 34.75
N GLU A 229 -20.39 -4.63 33.90
CA GLU A 229 -20.50 -5.00 32.49
C GLU A 229 -19.41 -4.33 31.64
N PRO A 230 -18.85 -5.05 30.64
CA PRO A 230 -17.99 -4.42 29.64
C PRO A 230 -18.76 -3.37 28.80
N ARG A 231 -18.02 -2.40 28.24
CA ARG A 231 -18.62 -1.40 27.33
C ARG A 231 -19.13 -2.11 26.07
N PHE A 232 -20.32 -1.74 25.61
CA PHE A 232 -20.99 -2.47 24.53
C PHE A 232 -20.16 -2.53 23.24
N HIS A 233 -19.62 -1.40 22.76
CA HIS A 233 -18.77 -1.38 21.57
C HIS A 233 -17.50 -2.24 21.71
N ASP A 234 -16.93 -2.37 22.93
CA ASP A 234 -15.78 -3.26 23.16
C ASP A 234 -16.21 -4.75 23.05
N LYS A 235 -17.43 -5.10 23.47
CA LYS A 235 -17.98 -6.47 23.30
C LYS A 235 -18.11 -6.83 21.82
N ILE A 236 -18.46 -5.86 20.98
CA ILE A 236 -18.63 -6.06 19.54
C ILE A 236 -17.33 -6.52 18.88
N GLN A 237 -16.18 -5.93 19.27
CA GLN A 237 -14.88 -6.34 18.75
C GLN A 237 -14.61 -7.84 18.97
N ALA A 238 -14.73 -8.31 20.21
CA ALA A 238 -14.56 -9.72 20.54
C ALA A 238 -15.66 -10.62 19.94
N ALA A 239 -16.90 -10.11 19.80
CA ALA A 239 -17.98 -10.85 19.13
C ALA A 239 -17.74 -11.01 17.62
N CYS A 240 -17.11 -10.04 16.94
CA CYS A 240 -16.67 -10.20 15.56
C CYS A 240 -15.67 -11.35 15.42
N TYR A 241 -14.66 -11.41 16.29
CA TYR A 241 -13.74 -12.56 16.30
C TYR A 241 -14.46 -13.87 16.60
N GLY A 242 -15.43 -13.86 17.52
CA GLY A 242 -16.29 -15.00 17.77
C GLY A 242 -17.06 -15.48 16.53
N LEU A 243 -17.59 -14.54 15.74
CA LEU A 243 -18.27 -14.84 14.47
C LEU A 243 -17.33 -15.46 13.44
N MET A 244 -16.12 -14.91 13.31
CA MET A 244 -15.11 -15.38 12.34
C MET A 244 -14.54 -16.74 12.73
N LEU A 245 -14.40 -17.02 14.03
CA LEU A 245 -14.05 -18.35 14.53
C LEU A 245 -15.18 -19.35 14.25
N ALA A 246 -16.43 -18.94 14.43
CA ALA A 246 -17.60 -19.79 14.14
C ALA A 246 -17.70 -20.17 12.66
N ASP A 247 -17.34 -19.25 11.76
CA ASP A 247 -17.20 -19.50 10.31
C ASP A 247 -16.16 -20.59 10.00
N ARG A 248 -15.16 -20.75 10.87
CA ARG A 248 -14.12 -21.80 10.78
C ARG A 248 -14.47 -23.07 11.56
N GLY A 249 -15.66 -23.13 12.18
CA GLY A 249 -16.14 -24.28 12.96
C GLY A 249 -15.89 -24.20 14.46
N ASP A 250 -15.09 -23.24 14.93
CA ASP A 250 -14.87 -22.98 16.36
C ASP A 250 -16.00 -22.10 16.90
N ARG A 251 -16.86 -22.60 17.79
CA ARG A 251 -18.00 -21.82 18.31
C ARG A 251 -17.73 -21.29 19.72
N PRO A 252 -17.06 -20.13 19.87
CA PRO A 252 -16.87 -19.54 21.18
C PRO A 252 -18.19 -19.05 21.76
N ASP A 253 -18.45 -19.40 23.02
CA ASP A 253 -19.65 -19.01 23.75
C ASP A 253 -19.42 -17.82 24.69
N THR A 254 -18.15 -17.41 24.85
CA THR A 254 -17.71 -16.38 25.80
C THR A 254 -16.59 -15.55 25.19
N GLY A 255 -16.56 -14.26 25.51
CA GLY A 255 -15.43 -13.37 25.23
C GLY A 255 -14.91 -12.71 26.51
N THR A 256 -13.64 -12.33 26.52
CA THR A 256 -13.01 -11.63 27.65
C THR A 256 -12.45 -10.28 27.22
N LEU A 257 -12.72 -9.24 28.01
CA LEU A 257 -12.15 -7.91 27.84
C LEU A 257 -11.24 -7.57 29.03
N LEU A 258 -9.99 -7.20 28.74
CA LEU A 258 -8.97 -6.85 29.73
C LEU A 258 -8.76 -5.32 29.78
N TYR A 259 -9.27 -4.68 30.82
CA TYR A 259 -9.14 -3.24 31.06
C TYR A 259 -7.93 -2.93 31.95
N THR A 260 -6.81 -2.58 31.34
CA THR A 260 -5.51 -2.46 32.03
C THR A 260 -5.41 -1.28 32.99
N LYS A 261 -6.22 -0.22 32.79
CA LYS A 261 -6.23 0.94 33.71
C LYS A 261 -6.99 0.70 35.01
N ASN A 262 -7.81 -0.34 35.14
CA ASN A 262 -8.66 -0.54 36.33
C ASN A 262 -7.85 -0.78 37.61
N THR A 263 -6.73 -1.47 37.47
CA THR A 263 -5.80 -1.82 38.54
C THR A 263 -4.85 -0.69 38.92
N ALA A 264 -4.66 0.28 38.01
CA ALA A 264 -3.91 1.50 38.27
C ALA A 264 -4.74 2.56 39.01
N LEU A 265 -6.04 2.35 39.23
CA LEU A 265 -6.90 3.26 40.00
C LEU A 265 -6.73 3.02 41.50
N ASP A 266 -6.61 4.12 42.26
CA ASP A 266 -6.62 4.04 43.71
C ASP A 266 -8.01 3.61 44.22
N ARG A 267 -8.04 2.60 45.09
CA ARG A 267 -9.27 2.10 45.73
C ARG A 267 -9.95 3.15 46.61
N SER A 268 -9.25 4.21 47.04
CA SER A 268 -9.89 5.34 47.73
C SER A 268 -10.52 6.38 46.79
N GLU A 269 -10.17 6.37 45.49
CA GLU A 269 -10.60 7.39 44.52
C GLU A 269 -11.63 6.88 43.50
N ALA A 270 -11.77 5.56 43.34
CA ALA A 270 -12.70 4.93 42.41
C ALA A 270 -13.68 3.98 43.10
N THR A 271 -14.98 4.15 42.82
CA THR A 271 -16.05 3.23 43.24
C THR A 271 -16.47 2.33 42.06
N GLY A 272 -16.75 1.05 42.31
CA GLY A 272 -17.22 0.10 41.30
C GLY A 272 -16.43 -1.21 41.24
N ASP A 273 -16.58 -1.94 40.14
CA ASP A 273 -15.85 -3.17 39.84
C ASP A 273 -14.49 -2.85 39.20
N LEU A 274 -13.42 -3.07 39.97
CA LEU A 274 -12.03 -2.82 39.56
C LEU A 274 -11.35 -4.08 39.00
N SER A 275 -12.10 -5.15 38.73
CA SER A 275 -11.54 -6.32 38.05
C SER A 275 -10.96 -5.91 36.67
N PRO A 276 -9.76 -6.40 36.32
CA PRO A 276 -9.17 -6.12 35.02
C PRO A 276 -9.90 -6.90 33.92
N ALA A 277 -10.30 -8.15 34.19
CA ALA A 277 -10.96 -9.03 33.24
C ALA A 277 -12.47 -9.00 33.40
N LYS A 278 -13.17 -8.84 32.28
CA LYS A 278 -14.64 -8.88 32.21
C LYS A 278 -15.08 -9.85 31.14
N GLU A 279 -15.77 -10.90 31.59
CA GLU A 279 -16.32 -11.93 30.72
C GLU A 279 -17.76 -11.62 30.33
N PHE A 280 -18.14 -11.99 29.11
CA PHE A 280 -19.50 -11.85 28.62
C PHE A 280 -19.83 -12.98 27.63
N SER A 281 -21.11 -13.33 27.53
CA SER A 281 -21.57 -14.38 26.62
C SER A 281 -21.64 -13.90 25.16
N ILE A 282 -21.16 -14.73 24.24
CA ILE A 282 -21.30 -14.58 22.80
C ILE A 282 -22.45 -15.49 22.36
N GLY A 283 -23.64 -14.92 22.19
CA GLY A 283 -24.82 -15.64 21.72
C GLY A 283 -25.25 -15.24 20.31
N GLU A 284 -26.12 -16.04 19.69
CA GLU A 284 -26.64 -15.81 18.33
C GLU A 284 -27.26 -14.41 18.13
N GLY A 285 -27.89 -13.85 19.16
CA GLY A 285 -28.44 -12.50 19.11
C GLY A 285 -27.36 -11.42 18.95
N LEU A 286 -26.22 -11.58 19.63
CA LEU A 286 -25.08 -10.66 19.53
C LEU A 286 -24.36 -10.83 18.19
N LEU A 287 -24.18 -12.07 17.74
CA LEU A 287 -23.58 -12.36 16.43
C LEU A 287 -24.43 -11.79 15.28
N ALA A 288 -25.75 -11.94 15.35
CA ALA A 288 -26.64 -11.34 14.36
C ALA A 288 -26.71 -9.80 14.45
N PHE A 289 -26.44 -9.22 15.61
CA PHE A 289 -26.23 -7.78 15.71
C PHE A 289 -24.95 -7.36 14.96
N VAL A 290 -23.83 -8.07 15.16
CA VAL A 290 -22.57 -7.83 14.44
C VAL A 290 -22.78 -7.84 12.93
N VAL A 291 -23.45 -8.87 12.38
CA VAL A 291 -23.71 -8.96 10.93
C VAL A 291 -24.54 -7.79 10.42
N ARG A 292 -25.61 -7.39 11.13
CA ARG A 292 -26.45 -6.27 10.70
C ARG A 292 -25.69 -4.94 10.72
N THR A 293 -24.90 -4.70 11.76
CA THR A 293 -24.07 -3.49 11.84
C THR A 293 -22.98 -3.47 10.76
N ARG A 294 -22.38 -4.63 10.46
CA ARG A 294 -21.47 -4.78 9.33
C ARG A 294 -22.17 -4.39 8.02
N ASN A 295 -23.40 -4.85 7.81
CA ASN A 295 -24.17 -4.53 6.60
C ASN A 295 -24.47 -3.04 6.49
N GLU A 296 -24.79 -2.35 7.58
CA GLU A 296 -24.96 -0.89 7.60
C GLU A 296 -23.70 -0.17 7.10
N LEU A 297 -22.52 -0.55 7.61
CA LEU A 297 -21.25 0.04 7.23
C LEU A 297 -20.94 -0.24 5.75
N ALA A 298 -21.11 -1.49 5.30
CA ALA A 298 -20.82 -1.86 3.92
C ALA A 298 -21.78 -1.20 2.92
N ALA A 299 -23.06 -1.06 3.29
CA ALA A 299 -24.02 -0.29 2.51
C ALA A 299 -23.60 1.18 2.42
N MET A 300 -23.15 1.80 3.52
CA MET A 300 -22.61 3.15 3.52
C MET A 300 -21.47 3.32 2.51
N GLU A 301 -20.49 2.41 2.52
CA GLU A 301 -19.34 2.45 1.58
C GLU A 301 -19.78 2.22 0.12
N TRP A 302 -20.82 1.42 -0.08
CA TRP A 302 -21.42 1.27 -1.41
C TRP A 302 -22.12 2.55 -1.86
N HIS A 303 -22.88 3.23 -0.99
CA HIS A 303 -23.51 4.51 -1.34
C HIS A 303 -22.48 5.62 -1.57
N ALA A 304 -21.35 5.62 -0.87
CA ALA A 304 -20.28 6.60 -1.07
C ALA A 304 -19.76 6.60 -2.52
N LEU A 305 -19.83 5.45 -3.20
CA LEU A 305 -19.39 5.27 -4.58
C LEU A 305 -20.54 5.32 -5.60
N ASN A 306 -21.71 4.78 -5.26
CA ASN A 306 -22.81 4.55 -6.21
C ASN A 306 -24.02 5.47 -5.99
N GLY A 307 -24.10 6.14 -4.84
CA GLY A 307 -25.27 6.94 -4.47
C GLY A 307 -25.43 8.21 -5.31
N THR A 308 -26.68 8.63 -5.50
CA THR A 308 -27.02 9.89 -6.17
C THR A 308 -27.47 10.93 -5.14
N GLY A 309 -26.75 12.04 -4.99
CA GLY A 309 -27.09 13.12 -4.06
C GLY A 309 -25.88 13.96 -3.65
N ASP A 310 -26.10 14.97 -2.81
CA ASP A 310 -25.01 15.72 -2.16
C ASP A 310 -24.45 14.84 -1.02
N GLN A 311 -23.21 14.36 -1.18
CA GLN A 311 -22.48 13.53 -0.19
C GLN A 311 -23.18 12.21 0.23
N PRO A 312 -23.50 11.32 -0.72
CA PRO A 312 -24.07 10.02 -0.38
C PRO A 312 -23.06 9.24 0.49
N GLY A 313 -23.53 8.60 1.57
CA GLY A 313 -22.69 7.75 2.40
C GLY A 313 -21.78 8.45 3.40
N ILE A 314 -21.91 9.76 3.69
CA ILE A 314 -21.13 10.38 4.78
C ILE A 314 -21.91 10.31 6.11
N PRO A 315 -21.43 9.55 7.11
CA PRO A 315 -22.12 9.43 8.40
C PRO A 315 -22.05 10.74 9.22
N THR A 316 -23.15 11.07 9.90
CA THR A 316 -23.33 12.29 10.69
C THR A 316 -23.07 12.08 12.19
N GLY A 317 -23.17 10.84 12.67
CA GLY A 317 -23.16 10.46 14.07
C GLY A 317 -24.56 10.36 14.71
N TYR A 318 -25.62 10.77 14.01
CA TYR A 318 -27.02 10.57 14.46
C TYR A 318 -27.53 9.15 14.24
N GLU A 319 -26.85 8.36 13.41
CA GLU A 319 -27.22 6.99 13.09
C GLU A 319 -27.04 6.05 14.28
N ALA A 320 -26.27 6.47 15.30
CA ALA A 320 -26.09 5.75 16.55
C ALA A 320 -26.36 6.64 17.77
N ASP A 321 -26.48 6.00 18.94
CA ASP A 321 -26.58 6.69 20.24
C ASP A 321 -25.22 7.26 20.71
N ALA A 322 -24.52 7.95 19.81
CA ALA A 322 -23.20 8.49 20.04
C ALA A 322 -23.23 9.63 21.07
N THR A 323 -22.31 9.61 22.03
CA THR A 323 -22.16 10.69 23.04
C THR A 323 -20.98 11.59 22.65
N CYS A 324 -21.26 12.80 22.15
CA CYS A 324 -20.22 13.71 21.67
C CYS A 324 -19.39 14.37 22.79
N GLU A 325 -19.99 14.61 23.96
CA GLU A 325 -19.37 15.37 25.08
C GLU A 325 -18.02 14.79 25.55
N TYR A 326 -17.84 13.48 25.42
CA TYR A 326 -16.62 12.78 25.83
C TYR A 326 -15.92 12.07 24.67
N CYS A 327 -16.25 12.46 23.42
CA CYS A 327 -15.67 11.87 22.24
C CYS A 327 -14.26 12.42 22.01
N PHE A 328 -13.26 11.55 21.95
CA PHE A 328 -11.87 11.93 21.69
C PHE A 328 -11.68 12.56 20.29
N GLU A 329 -12.56 12.21 19.34
CA GLU A 329 -12.55 12.74 17.97
C GLU A 329 -13.44 13.98 17.79
N GLN A 330 -13.97 14.57 18.86
CA GLN A 330 -14.95 15.65 18.75
C GLN A 330 -14.40 16.85 17.95
N ASP A 331 -13.18 17.30 18.26
CA ASP A 331 -12.58 18.44 17.60
C ASP A 331 -12.33 18.16 16.11
N THR A 332 -11.73 17.02 15.79
CA THR A 332 -11.54 16.54 14.41
C THR A 332 -12.89 16.49 13.67
N CYS A 333 -13.92 15.93 14.31
CA CYS A 333 -15.27 15.80 13.74
C CYS A 333 -15.85 17.17 13.37
N MET A 334 -15.77 18.15 14.27
CA MET A 334 -16.33 19.48 14.06
C MET A 334 -15.55 20.26 12.99
N VAL A 335 -14.22 20.13 12.93
CA VAL A 335 -13.37 20.79 11.93
C VAL A 335 -13.62 20.20 10.54
N VAL A 336 -13.61 18.88 10.40
CA VAL A 336 -13.90 18.20 9.12
C VAL A 336 -15.30 18.55 8.65
N SER A 337 -16.29 18.51 9.57
CA SER A 337 -17.68 18.92 9.29
C SER A 337 -17.77 20.36 8.78
N GLY A 338 -17.15 21.32 9.46
CA GLY A 338 -17.22 22.71 9.03
C GLY A 338 -16.46 23.02 7.74
N ARG A 339 -15.29 22.41 7.54
CA ARG A 339 -14.44 22.64 6.36
C ARG A 339 -15.01 21.99 5.10
N LEU A 340 -15.51 20.76 5.19
CA LEU A 340 -16.12 20.03 4.07
C LEU A 340 -17.63 20.25 3.95
N ASP A 341 -18.22 21.10 4.79
CA ASP A 341 -19.65 21.45 4.76
C ASP A 341 -20.55 20.22 4.89
N GLN A 342 -20.20 19.37 5.84
CA GLN A 342 -20.87 18.11 6.14
C GLN A 342 -21.68 18.25 7.42
N GLU A 343 -22.83 17.58 7.50
CA GLU A 343 -23.58 17.50 8.74
C GLU A 343 -22.83 16.67 9.80
N SER A 344 -22.87 17.11 11.07
CA SER A 344 -22.41 16.29 12.18
C SER A 344 -23.20 16.52 13.47
N LYS A 345 -23.37 15.46 14.25
CA LYS A 345 -23.98 15.50 15.59
C LYS A 345 -23.15 16.31 16.58
N ALA A 346 -21.84 16.41 16.38
CA ALA A 346 -20.95 17.21 17.21
C ALA A 346 -21.06 18.72 16.93
N GLY A 347 -21.68 19.11 15.80
CA GLY A 347 -21.69 20.47 15.28
C GLY A 347 -20.51 20.72 14.32
N SER A 348 -20.30 21.97 13.93
CA SER A 348 -19.26 22.35 12.97
C SER A 348 -18.44 23.54 13.49
N ILE A 349 -17.17 23.58 13.13
CA ILE A 349 -16.24 24.68 13.41
C ILE A 349 -15.50 25.04 12.12
N GLY A 350 -15.28 26.34 11.92
CA GLY A 350 -14.52 26.86 10.78
C GLY A 350 -15.41 27.33 9.63
N THR A 351 -14.76 27.86 8.59
CA THR A 351 -15.41 28.26 7.35
C THR A 351 -15.26 27.14 6.33
N ALA A 352 -16.35 26.86 5.62
CA ALA A 352 -16.35 25.92 4.52
C ALA A 352 -15.28 26.29 3.49
N LEU A 353 -14.59 25.27 3.00
CA LEU A 353 -13.65 25.39 1.90
C LEU A 353 -14.36 25.89 0.63
N PRO A 354 -13.64 26.58 -0.27
CA PRO A 354 -14.16 26.88 -1.60
C PRO A 354 -14.73 25.63 -2.29
N ALA A 355 -15.78 25.79 -3.09
CA ALA A 355 -16.47 24.68 -3.73
C ALA A 355 -15.52 23.77 -4.54
N GLU A 356 -14.61 24.38 -5.31
CA GLU A 356 -13.58 23.68 -6.09
C GLU A 356 -12.68 22.77 -5.23
N GLU A 357 -12.33 23.19 -4.01
CA GLU A 357 -11.50 22.37 -3.12
C GLU A 357 -12.27 21.20 -2.53
N ARG A 358 -13.56 21.39 -2.23
CA ARG A 358 -14.43 20.30 -1.78
C ARG A 358 -14.69 19.29 -2.90
N GLU A 359 -14.96 19.77 -4.12
CA GLU A 359 -15.09 18.93 -5.31
C GLU A 359 -13.81 18.14 -5.58
N TYR A 360 -12.64 18.75 -5.39
CA TYR A 360 -11.35 18.08 -5.49
C TYR A 360 -11.19 16.96 -4.44
N VAL A 361 -11.54 17.22 -3.18
CA VAL A 361 -11.50 16.21 -2.11
C VAL A 361 -12.47 15.07 -2.41
N ASP A 362 -13.69 15.37 -2.81
CA ASP A 362 -14.72 14.36 -3.10
C ASP A 362 -14.32 13.50 -4.30
N ARG A 363 -13.75 14.10 -5.35
CA ARG A 363 -13.26 13.38 -6.53
C ARG A 363 -12.13 12.42 -6.18
N LEU A 364 -11.13 12.88 -5.44
CA LEU A 364 -10.02 12.01 -5.01
C LEU A 364 -10.46 10.97 -3.99
N TYR A 365 -11.38 11.29 -3.08
CA TYR A 365 -11.95 10.32 -2.15
C TYR A 365 -12.58 9.15 -2.91
N ARG A 366 -13.42 9.43 -3.92
CA ARG A 366 -14.03 8.40 -4.77
C ARG A 366 -12.99 7.55 -5.50
N ALA A 367 -12.02 8.21 -6.15
CA ALA A 367 -10.97 7.50 -6.89
C ALA A 367 -10.11 6.60 -5.98
N ILE A 368 -9.85 7.02 -4.73
CA ILE A 368 -9.11 6.23 -3.74
C ILE A 368 -9.97 5.06 -3.21
N GLU A 369 -11.26 5.25 -2.99
CA GLU A 369 -12.17 4.18 -2.57
C GLU A 369 -12.42 3.14 -3.69
N GLU A 370 -12.38 3.54 -4.96
CA GLU A 370 -12.34 2.61 -6.10
C GLU A 370 -11.06 1.75 -6.08
N GLU A 371 -9.89 2.35 -5.87
CA GLU A 371 -8.62 1.59 -5.71
C GLU A 371 -8.65 0.68 -4.46
N ARG A 372 -9.36 1.08 -3.39
CA ARG A 372 -9.60 0.21 -2.22
C ARG A 372 -10.43 -1.02 -2.61
N ARG A 373 -11.49 -0.84 -3.41
CA ARG A 373 -12.28 -1.97 -3.92
C ARG A 373 -11.45 -2.92 -4.78
N GLU A 374 -10.52 -2.42 -5.59
CA GLU A 374 -9.56 -3.26 -6.31
C GLU A 374 -8.62 -4.01 -5.36
N THR A 375 -8.20 -3.39 -4.26
CA THR A 375 -7.44 -4.07 -3.20
C THR A 375 -8.27 -5.19 -2.55
N HIS A 376 -9.56 -4.98 -2.32
CA HIS A 376 -10.48 -6.01 -1.81
C HIS A 376 -10.70 -7.12 -2.84
N ALA A 377 -10.77 -6.80 -4.14
CA ALA A 377 -10.82 -7.81 -5.19
C ALA A 377 -9.58 -8.72 -5.19
N GLU A 378 -8.39 -8.18 -4.87
CA GLU A 378 -7.19 -8.99 -4.68
C GLU A 378 -7.26 -9.91 -3.44
N TYR A 379 -7.96 -9.50 -2.37
CA TYR A 379 -8.26 -10.39 -1.24
C TYR A 379 -9.15 -11.55 -1.68
N ARG A 380 -10.19 -11.30 -2.48
CA ARG A 380 -11.14 -12.34 -2.90
C ARG A 380 -10.49 -13.50 -3.60
N LYS A 381 -9.47 -13.18 -4.39
CA LYS A 381 -8.64 -14.17 -5.08
C LYS A 381 -8.02 -15.20 -4.13
N LEU A 382 -7.84 -14.91 -2.83
CA LEU A 382 -7.32 -15.88 -1.85
C LEU A 382 -8.24 -17.10 -1.69
N TRP A 383 -9.55 -16.95 -1.87
CA TRP A 383 -10.54 -18.04 -1.75
C TRP A 383 -11.30 -18.33 -3.06
N GLU A 384 -11.26 -17.43 -4.04
CA GLU A 384 -11.86 -17.65 -5.36
C GLU A 384 -10.93 -18.40 -6.32
N GLN A 385 -9.61 -18.20 -6.20
CA GLN A 385 -8.62 -18.90 -7.01
C GLN A 385 -8.03 -20.08 -6.23
N THR A 386 -7.76 -21.15 -6.96
CA THR A 386 -6.96 -22.27 -6.47
C THR A 386 -5.50 -21.84 -6.21
N ALA A 387 -4.78 -22.63 -5.42
CA ALA A 387 -3.35 -22.41 -5.18
C ALA A 387 -2.55 -22.36 -6.49
N ALA A 388 -2.86 -23.25 -7.44
CA ALA A 388 -2.18 -23.32 -8.74
C ALA A 388 -2.43 -22.09 -9.62
N GLU A 389 -3.67 -21.59 -9.67
CA GLU A 389 -3.99 -20.35 -10.41
C GLU A 389 -3.24 -19.15 -9.84
N ARG A 390 -3.16 -19.05 -8.51
CA ARG A 390 -2.42 -17.97 -7.85
C ARG A 390 -0.91 -18.05 -8.07
N ALA A 391 -0.36 -19.26 -8.10
CA ALA A 391 1.04 -19.45 -8.46
C ALA A 391 1.30 -19.04 -9.92
N ALA A 392 0.40 -19.40 -10.84
CA ALA A 392 0.48 -18.98 -12.24
C ALA A 392 0.38 -17.46 -12.43
N ASP A 393 -0.33 -16.75 -11.55
CA ASP A 393 -0.42 -15.29 -11.51
C ASP A 393 0.77 -14.61 -10.76
N ASP A 394 1.78 -15.38 -10.37
CA ASP A 394 2.92 -14.99 -9.53
C ASP A 394 2.51 -14.40 -8.15
N ARG A 395 1.31 -14.74 -7.66
CA ARG A 395 0.74 -14.22 -6.40
C ARG A 395 0.99 -15.12 -5.20
N ALA A 396 1.41 -16.36 -5.42
CA ALA A 396 1.72 -17.31 -4.37
C ALA A 396 2.93 -18.16 -4.70
N LEU A 397 3.67 -18.57 -3.67
CA LEU A 397 4.56 -19.73 -3.71
C LEU A 397 3.83 -20.88 -3.05
N VAL A 398 3.65 -21.97 -3.80
CA VAL A 398 2.87 -23.14 -3.39
C VAL A 398 3.77 -24.37 -3.28
N ASP A 399 3.25 -25.42 -2.66
CA ASP A 399 3.92 -26.71 -2.50
C ASP A 399 5.31 -26.61 -1.86
N LEU A 400 5.49 -25.65 -0.94
CA LEU A 400 6.72 -25.52 -0.18
C LEU A 400 6.84 -26.72 0.77
N GLU A 401 8.02 -27.36 0.79
CA GLU A 401 8.29 -28.47 1.70
C GLU A 401 8.83 -27.92 3.04
N PRO A 402 8.09 -28.03 4.16
CA PRO A 402 8.55 -27.51 5.44
C PRO A 402 9.84 -28.22 5.88
N ALA A 403 10.88 -27.46 6.20
CA ALA A 403 12.19 -27.97 6.60
C ALA A 403 12.43 -27.86 8.11
N SER A 404 12.09 -26.72 8.74
CA SER A 404 12.24 -26.54 10.18
C SER A 404 11.35 -25.44 10.72
N ARG A 405 10.99 -25.55 12.00
CA ARG A 405 10.38 -24.48 12.81
C ARG A 405 11.23 -24.31 14.06
N THR A 406 11.82 -23.13 14.23
CA THR A 406 12.73 -22.83 15.34
C THR A 406 12.20 -21.61 16.07
N GLU A 407 11.99 -21.74 17.37
CA GLU A 407 11.67 -20.60 18.23
C GLU A 407 12.92 -19.71 18.37
N LEU A 408 12.72 -18.40 18.26
CA LEU A 408 13.72 -17.35 18.39
C LEU A 408 13.61 -16.70 19.77
N ASP A 409 14.66 -15.97 20.15
CA ASP A 409 14.63 -15.11 21.33
C ASP A 409 13.43 -14.15 21.28
N GLY A 410 12.74 -14.03 22.42
CA GLY A 410 11.49 -13.29 22.53
C GLY A 410 10.25 -14.05 22.04
N GLY A 411 10.31 -15.36 21.79
CA GLY A 411 9.13 -16.22 21.53
C GLY A 411 8.52 -16.11 20.12
N ARG A 412 9.27 -15.52 19.17
CA ARG A 412 8.92 -15.52 17.73
C ARG A 412 9.40 -16.80 17.05
N TRP A 413 9.00 -17.02 15.80
CA TRP A 413 9.33 -18.25 15.08
C TRP A 413 10.08 -17.97 13.78
N ARG A 414 11.14 -18.75 13.54
CA ARG A 414 11.80 -18.88 12.24
C ARG A 414 11.30 -20.15 11.56
N LEU A 415 10.61 -19.97 10.45
CA LEU A 415 10.07 -21.02 9.61
C LEU A 415 10.98 -21.17 8.39
N ALA A 416 11.42 -22.38 8.09
CA ALA A 416 12.17 -22.67 6.88
C ALA A 416 11.45 -23.72 6.05
N ALA A 417 11.44 -23.53 4.73
CA ALA A 417 10.91 -24.46 3.76
C ALA A 417 11.81 -24.56 2.52
N ARG A 418 11.64 -25.61 1.72
CA ARG A 418 12.27 -25.74 0.40
C ARG A 418 11.28 -25.37 -0.68
N LYS A 419 11.77 -24.63 -1.67
CA LYS A 419 11.01 -24.18 -2.83
C LYS A 419 11.14 -25.20 -3.97
N PRO A 420 10.07 -25.51 -4.72
CA PRO A 420 10.17 -26.25 -5.98
C PRO A 420 11.00 -25.49 -7.03
N ASP A 421 11.79 -26.20 -7.84
CA ASP A 421 12.74 -25.63 -8.80
C ASP A 421 12.09 -24.70 -9.86
N ASP A 422 10.81 -24.89 -10.17
CA ASP A 422 10.06 -24.15 -11.19
C ASP A 422 9.11 -23.06 -10.64
N ALA A 423 9.02 -22.90 -9.32
CA ALA A 423 8.10 -21.93 -8.73
C ALA A 423 8.59 -20.48 -8.92
N VAL A 424 7.70 -19.59 -9.36
CA VAL A 424 7.98 -18.15 -9.53
C VAL A 424 6.94 -17.34 -8.75
N SER A 425 7.34 -16.19 -8.19
CA SER A 425 6.44 -15.29 -7.46
C SER A 425 6.94 -13.85 -7.48
N LYS A 426 6.03 -12.90 -7.25
CA LYS A 426 6.36 -11.48 -7.07
C LYS A 426 7.01 -11.18 -5.72
N LEU A 427 6.91 -12.11 -4.75
CA LEU A 427 7.48 -11.99 -3.40
C LEU A 427 9.00 -11.82 -3.43
N ARG A 428 9.53 -11.07 -2.45
CA ARG A 428 10.96 -10.79 -2.28
C ARG A 428 11.39 -10.92 -0.82
N GLU A 429 12.69 -11.00 -0.61
CA GLU A 429 13.27 -10.81 0.72
C GLU A 429 12.87 -9.44 1.29
N GLY A 430 12.45 -9.44 2.56
CA GLY A 430 11.94 -8.27 3.25
C GLY A 430 10.43 -8.07 3.13
N ASP A 431 9.74 -8.69 2.17
CA ASP A 431 8.30 -8.58 2.03
C ASP A 431 7.57 -9.21 3.23
N VAL A 432 6.39 -8.68 3.53
CA VAL A 432 5.42 -9.33 4.42
C VAL A 432 4.49 -10.16 3.54
N ALA A 433 4.39 -11.45 3.84
CA ALA A 433 3.55 -12.40 3.15
C ALA A 433 2.61 -13.10 4.13
N LEU A 434 1.50 -13.62 3.63
CA LEU A 434 0.63 -14.50 4.38
C LEU A 434 1.21 -15.92 4.28
N VAL A 435 1.76 -16.42 5.38
CA VAL A 435 2.31 -17.77 5.52
C VAL A 435 1.20 -18.70 5.97
N SER A 436 0.97 -19.80 5.26
CA SER A 436 -0.05 -20.76 5.66
C SER A 436 0.38 -22.22 5.54
N ASP A 437 -0.38 -23.07 6.21
CA ASP A 437 -0.32 -24.53 6.15
C ASP A 437 -0.82 -25.13 4.82
N GLY A 438 -1.12 -24.27 3.83
CA GLY A 438 -1.65 -24.59 2.51
C GLY A 438 -2.93 -23.82 2.20
N ASP A 439 -3.69 -23.44 3.23
CA ASP A 439 -4.93 -22.68 3.12
C ASP A 439 -4.82 -21.34 3.88
N PRO A 440 -4.63 -20.21 3.18
CA PRO A 440 -4.49 -18.90 3.81
C PRO A 440 -5.77 -18.37 4.49
N VAL A 441 -6.93 -18.97 4.28
CA VAL A 441 -8.23 -18.43 4.74
C VAL A 441 -8.89 -19.38 5.74
N GLY A 442 -9.01 -20.67 5.41
CA GLY A 442 -9.63 -21.68 6.26
C GLY A 442 -8.65 -22.41 7.20
N GLY A 443 -7.35 -22.41 6.86
CA GLY A 443 -6.29 -23.06 7.62
C GLY A 443 -5.66 -22.18 8.69
N ASP A 444 -4.53 -22.65 9.23
CA ASP A 444 -3.66 -21.81 10.06
C ASP A 444 -2.78 -20.94 9.14
N ALA A 445 -2.90 -19.63 9.29
CA ALA A 445 -2.17 -18.65 8.49
C ALA A 445 -1.74 -17.47 9.36
N GLU A 446 -0.54 -16.95 9.10
CA GLU A 446 0.05 -15.84 9.83
C GLU A 446 0.81 -14.89 8.91
N LEU A 447 0.82 -13.61 9.27
CA LEU A 447 1.69 -12.64 8.61
C LEU A 447 3.14 -12.92 8.99
N GLY A 448 3.99 -13.05 7.99
CA GLY A 448 5.41 -13.33 8.17
C GLY A 448 6.29 -12.46 7.29
N ARG A 449 7.45 -12.07 7.82
CA ARG A 449 8.46 -11.34 7.05
C ARG A 449 9.44 -12.32 6.40
N ILE A 450 9.54 -12.27 5.08
CA ILE A 450 10.49 -13.08 4.32
C ILE A 450 11.91 -12.58 4.65
N ARG A 451 12.77 -13.49 5.10
CA ARG A 451 14.18 -13.22 5.43
C ARG A 451 15.13 -13.73 4.36
N GLU A 452 14.78 -14.83 3.72
CA GLU A 452 15.55 -15.48 2.65
C GLU A 452 14.58 -16.01 1.60
N LEU A 453 14.86 -15.78 0.32
CA LEU A 453 14.04 -16.27 -0.78
C LEU A 453 14.88 -16.76 -1.96
N GLY A 454 15.28 -18.04 -1.89
CA GLY A 454 15.91 -18.80 -2.98
C GLY A 454 15.35 -20.22 -3.05
N ASP A 455 16.21 -21.22 -3.27
CA ASP A 455 15.85 -22.66 -3.14
C ASP A 455 15.37 -22.98 -1.72
N ARG A 456 15.90 -22.23 -0.75
CA ARG A 456 15.45 -22.19 0.63
C ARG A 456 14.64 -20.92 0.85
N VAL A 457 13.51 -21.07 1.51
CA VAL A 457 12.65 -19.98 1.95
C VAL A 457 12.73 -19.90 3.46
N VAL A 458 13.00 -18.71 4.00
CA VAL A 458 12.98 -18.45 5.46
C VAL A 458 12.05 -17.29 5.75
N VAL A 459 11.10 -17.51 6.67
CA VAL A 459 10.13 -16.50 7.09
C VAL A 459 10.11 -16.42 8.61
N GLU A 460 10.01 -15.20 9.14
CA GLU A 460 9.82 -14.96 10.57
C GLU A 460 8.38 -14.54 10.87
N THR A 461 7.74 -15.21 11.83
CA THR A 461 6.34 -15.02 12.25
C THR A 461 6.25 -14.90 13.78
N ASP A 462 5.14 -14.35 14.28
CA ASP A 462 4.89 -14.26 15.73
C ASP A 462 4.45 -15.61 16.31
N GLU A 463 3.70 -16.41 15.53
CA GLU A 463 3.19 -17.73 15.92
C GLU A 463 3.73 -18.83 14.98
N PRO A 464 3.80 -20.10 15.43
CA PRO A 464 4.27 -21.21 14.61
C PRO A 464 3.19 -21.63 13.60
N VAL A 465 3.51 -21.55 12.31
CA VAL A 465 2.70 -22.13 11.22
C VAL A 465 3.55 -23.08 10.38
N GLU A 466 2.95 -24.11 9.79
CA GLU A 466 3.65 -24.94 8.80
C GLU A 466 3.76 -24.16 7.49
N CYS A 467 4.96 -23.71 7.11
CA CYS A 467 5.16 -22.94 5.89
C CYS A 467 5.05 -23.84 4.64
N ARG A 468 3.82 -24.11 4.18
CA ARG A 468 3.54 -24.83 2.92
C ARG A 468 3.21 -23.90 1.76
N ARG A 469 2.76 -22.69 2.07
CA ARG A 469 2.37 -21.69 1.07
C ARG A 469 2.67 -20.28 1.57
N LEU A 470 3.10 -19.42 0.65
CA LEU A 470 3.25 -17.98 0.86
C LEU A 470 2.38 -17.23 -0.15
N ASP A 471 1.50 -16.36 0.32
CA ASP A 471 0.69 -15.48 -0.52
C ASP A 471 1.11 -14.02 -0.36
N VAL A 472 1.07 -13.28 -1.47
CA VAL A 472 1.12 -11.82 -1.43
C VAL A 472 -0.07 -11.32 -0.61
N TYR A 473 0.22 -10.62 0.50
CA TYR A 473 -0.81 -10.02 1.34
C TYR A 473 -1.29 -8.69 0.73
N PRO A 474 -2.57 -8.56 0.33
CA PRO A 474 -3.08 -7.28 -0.15
C PRO A 474 -3.19 -6.29 1.01
N SER A 475 -2.67 -5.07 0.87
CA SER A 475 -2.61 -4.09 1.96
C SER A 475 -3.32 -2.80 1.57
N GLU A 476 -4.19 -2.32 2.45
CA GLU A 476 -4.92 -1.05 2.29
C GLU A 476 -4.11 0.18 2.75
N ILE A 477 -2.94 -0.03 3.37
CA ILE A 477 -2.10 1.04 3.92
C ILE A 477 -1.83 2.15 2.89
N SER A 478 -1.66 1.78 1.61
CA SER A 478 -1.42 2.77 0.55
C SER A 478 -2.62 3.69 0.34
N VAL A 479 -3.84 3.15 0.20
CA VAL A 479 -5.05 3.96 0.00
C VAL A 479 -5.42 4.75 1.24
N ASP A 480 -5.21 4.20 2.44
CA ASP A 480 -5.39 4.94 3.71
C ASP A 480 -4.47 6.15 3.78
N ARG A 481 -3.20 5.99 3.41
CA ARG A 481 -2.24 7.11 3.38
C ARG A 481 -2.58 8.15 2.31
N MET A 482 -3.15 7.74 1.18
CA MET A 482 -3.62 8.69 0.16
C MET A 482 -4.75 9.58 0.71
N LEU A 483 -5.74 9.00 1.40
CA LEU A 483 -6.81 9.78 2.04
C LEU A 483 -6.26 10.76 3.08
N VAL A 484 -5.34 10.30 3.92
CA VAL A 484 -4.67 11.15 4.91
C VAL A 484 -3.91 12.29 4.26
N ALA A 485 -3.21 12.02 3.15
CA ALA A 485 -2.47 13.05 2.43
C ALA A 485 -3.39 14.11 1.80
N VAL A 486 -4.51 13.71 1.20
CA VAL A 486 -5.52 14.64 0.67
C VAL A 486 -6.13 15.47 1.81
N HIS A 487 -6.48 14.81 2.92
CA HIS A 487 -7.01 15.46 4.10
C HIS A 487 -6.03 16.53 4.63
N ASP A 488 -4.77 16.16 4.87
CA ASP A 488 -3.77 17.07 5.42
C ASP A 488 -3.45 18.21 4.43
N ALA A 489 -3.32 17.92 3.14
CA ALA A 489 -3.01 18.94 2.12
C ALA A 489 -4.12 19.98 1.93
N ILE A 490 -5.38 19.57 1.96
CA ILE A 490 -6.51 20.46 1.62
C ILE A 490 -7.16 21.07 2.86
N LEU A 491 -7.39 20.28 3.92
CA LEU A 491 -8.06 20.78 5.11
C LEU A 491 -7.11 21.53 6.02
N LYS A 492 -5.85 21.08 6.16
CA LYS A 492 -4.83 21.68 7.04
C LYS A 492 -3.80 22.53 6.30
N GLY A 493 -3.70 22.39 4.97
CA GLY A 493 -2.70 23.09 4.17
C GLY A 493 -2.88 24.60 4.09
N ASP A 494 -1.76 25.28 3.84
CA ASP A 494 -1.68 26.73 3.72
C ASP A 494 -2.35 27.25 2.43
N GLU A 495 -3.05 28.38 2.53
CA GLU A 495 -3.78 29.00 1.41
C GLU A 495 -2.84 29.40 0.25
N ARG A 496 -1.62 29.87 0.52
CA ARG A 496 -0.64 30.26 -0.51
C ARG A 496 -0.27 29.08 -1.40
N ARG A 497 -0.14 27.88 -0.82
CA ARG A 497 0.13 26.64 -1.56
C ARG A 497 -1.09 26.20 -2.36
N LYS A 498 -2.28 26.22 -1.74
CA LYS A 498 -3.53 25.86 -2.43
C LYS A 498 -3.79 26.78 -3.62
N ASP A 499 -3.53 28.08 -3.51
CA ASP A 499 -3.69 29.00 -4.64
C ASP A 499 -2.86 28.60 -5.86
N VAL A 500 -1.68 28.02 -5.67
CA VAL A 500 -0.87 27.48 -6.77
C VAL A 500 -1.34 26.09 -7.19
N LEU A 501 -1.71 25.20 -6.25
CA LEU A 501 -2.24 23.88 -6.61
C LEU A 501 -3.53 23.95 -7.46
N PHE A 502 -4.33 25.00 -7.27
CA PHE A 502 -5.61 25.23 -7.94
C PHE A 502 -5.55 26.28 -9.07
N GLY A 503 -4.37 26.70 -9.56
CA GLY A 503 -4.31 27.62 -10.71
C GLY A 503 -4.73 29.07 -10.41
N ARG A 504 -4.94 29.44 -9.14
CA ARG A 504 -5.40 30.77 -8.74
C ARG A 504 -4.27 31.81 -8.72
N ARG A 505 -3.02 31.34 -8.64
CA ARG A 505 -1.82 32.17 -8.63
C ARG A 505 -0.66 31.45 -9.32
N GLU A 506 0.15 32.22 -10.02
CA GLU A 506 1.43 31.75 -10.59
C GLU A 506 2.47 31.47 -9.49
N PRO A 507 3.33 30.45 -9.66
CA PRO A 507 4.52 30.26 -8.84
C PRO A 507 5.42 31.50 -8.86
N ALA A 508 5.89 31.93 -7.68
CA ALA A 508 6.82 33.03 -7.55
C ALA A 508 8.27 32.55 -7.43
N PHE A 509 9.20 33.37 -7.93
CA PHE A 509 10.64 33.12 -7.88
C PHE A 509 11.37 34.37 -7.42
N SER A 510 12.26 34.23 -6.43
CA SER A 510 13.11 35.31 -5.93
C SER A 510 14.48 34.81 -5.47
N GLY A 511 15.49 35.68 -5.58
CA GLY A 511 16.87 35.38 -5.20
C GLY A 511 17.86 35.60 -6.34
N PRO A 512 19.17 35.55 -6.04
CA PRO A 512 20.20 35.73 -7.04
C PRO A 512 20.42 34.43 -7.84
N GLU A 513 20.52 34.55 -9.16
CA GLU A 513 21.03 33.47 -9.98
C GLU A 513 22.53 33.25 -9.72
N ARG A 514 22.96 31.99 -9.68
CA ARG A 514 24.36 31.58 -9.48
C ARG A 514 24.74 30.51 -10.50
N GLU A 515 26.03 30.35 -10.75
CA GLU A 515 26.54 29.23 -11.54
C GLU A 515 26.72 28.02 -10.62
N TYR A 516 25.78 27.08 -10.69
CA TYR A 516 25.82 25.81 -9.97
C TYR A 516 26.39 24.69 -10.84
N VAL A 517 26.07 24.63 -12.13
CA VAL A 517 26.51 23.56 -13.03
C VAL A 517 27.22 24.16 -14.25
N PRO A 518 28.55 24.25 -14.24
CA PRO A 518 29.28 24.85 -15.36
C PRO A 518 29.16 23.98 -16.62
N ASN A 519 29.05 24.63 -17.78
CA ASN A 519 28.96 24.00 -19.11
C ASN A 519 27.70 23.14 -19.37
N ASN A 520 26.66 23.26 -18.53
CA ASN A 520 25.36 22.64 -18.79
C ASN A 520 24.22 23.60 -18.38
N ASP A 521 23.77 24.40 -19.36
CA ASP A 521 22.82 25.49 -19.13
C ASP A 521 21.48 24.99 -18.55
N ALA A 522 20.90 23.92 -19.09
CA ALA A 522 19.63 23.38 -18.61
C ALA A 522 19.71 22.86 -17.17
N GLN A 523 20.79 22.15 -16.81
CA GLN A 523 20.99 21.72 -15.41
C GLN A 523 21.24 22.92 -14.48
N ASN A 524 21.97 23.94 -14.94
CA ASN A 524 22.21 25.15 -14.17
C ASN A 524 20.92 25.94 -13.94
N GLU A 525 20.10 26.08 -14.97
CA GLU A 525 18.79 26.72 -14.93
C GLU A 525 17.85 25.98 -13.99
N ALA A 526 17.79 24.65 -14.07
CA ALA A 526 16.99 23.82 -13.16
C ALA A 526 17.37 24.02 -11.68
N VAL A 527 18.67 24.08 -11.36
CA VAL A 527 19.13 24.36 -9.99
C VAL A 527 18.75 25.78 -9.57
N ASN A 528 18.93 26.78 -10.44
CA ASN A 528 18.54 28.15 -10.14
C ASN A 528 17.04 28.26 -9.87
N LEU A 529 16.21 27.74 -10.77
CA LEU A 529 14.76 27.69 -10.65
C LEU A 529 14.35 27.12 -9.30
N ALA A 530 14.88 25.94 -8.94
CA ALA A 530 14.62 25.29 -7.66
C ALA A 530 15.07 26.10 -6.45
N THR A 531 16.26 26.72 -6.48
CA THR A 531 16.75 27.53 -5.35
C THR A 531 15.96 28.83 -5.18
N THR A 532 15.52 29.45 -6.28
CA THR A 532 14.78 30.72 -6.25
C THR A 532 13.27 30.55 -6.08
N ALA A 533 12.73 29.36 -6.23
CA ALA A 533 11.29 29.12 -6.10
C ALA A 533 10.80 29.49 -4.70
N GLU A 534 9.72 30.27 -4.60
CA GLU A 534 9.06 30.53 -3.32
C GLU A 534 7.87 29.59 -3.09
N ASP A 535 7.38 28.92 -4.15
CA ASP A 535 6.20 28.07 -4.10
C ASP A 535 6.50 26.67 -4.63
N LEU A 536 6.82 26.58 -5.93
CA LEU A 536 7.21 25.33 -6.58
C LEU A 536 8.21 25.54 -7.71
N ALA A 537 8.95 24.48 -8.04
CA ALA A 537 9.69 24.34 -9.27
C ALA A 537 9.54 22.92 -9.83
N LEU A 538 9.59 22.79 -11.14
CA LEU A 538 9.51 21.50 -11.83
C LEU A 538 10.81 21.25 -12.61
N ILE A 539 11.34 20.04 -12.50
CA ILE A 539 12.50 19.61 -13.28
C ILE A 539 12.05 18.41 -14.11
N HIS A 540 11.90 18.63 -15.43
CA HIS A 540 11.63 17.56 -16.37
C HIS A 540 12.95 16.90 -16.76
N GLY A 541 13.14 15.67 -16.32
CA GLY A 541 14.38 14.93 -16.49
C GLY A 541 14.24 13.68 -17.36
N PRO A 542 14.36 13.83 -18.69
CA PRO A 542 14.38 12.70 -19.62
C PRO A 542 15.50 11.68 -19.34
N PRO A 543 15.45 10.48 -19.95
CA PRO A 543 16.43 9.42 -19.74
C PRO A 543 17.88 9.86 -20.02
N GLY A 544 18.78 9.55 -19.08
CA GLY A 544 20.21 9.80 -19.25
C GLY A 544 20.66 11.25 -19.08
N THR A 545 19.77 12.18 -18.75
CA THR A 545 20.07 13.63 -18.63
C THR A 545 20.78 14.05 -17.35
N GLY A 546 21.13 13.08 -16.50
CA GLY A 546 21.78 13.35 -15.21
C GLY A 546 20.83 13.87 -14.13
N LYS A 547 19.55 13.48 -14.14
CA LYS A 547 18.55 13.79 -13.10
C LYS A 547 19.13 13.74 -11.68
N THR A 548 19.69 12.59 -11.29
CA THR A 548 20.23 12.36 -9.93
C THR A 548 21.39 13.31 -9.61
N HIS A 549 22.21 13.66 -10.59
CA HIS A 549 23.27 14.66 -10.43
C HIS A 549 22.68 16.06 -10.16
N THR A 550 21.67 16.46 -10.94
CA THR A 550 20.95 17.74 -10.76
C THR A 550 20.26 17.79 -9.41
N ILE A 551 19.57 16.72 -9.00
CA ILE A 551 18.92 16.60 -7.68
C ILE A 551 19.93 16.84 -6.56
N ALA A 552 21.05 16.11 -6.58
CA ALA A 552 22.09 16.27 -5.56
C ALA A 552 22.68 17.70 -5.57
N ARG A 553 22.82 18.32 -6.75
CA ARG A 553 23.29 19.71 -6.85
C ARG A 553 22.28 20.70 -6.26
N THR A 554 20.99 20.52 -6.53
CA THR A 554 19.89 21.32 -5.98
C THR A 554 19.86 21.22 -4.46
N ILE A 555 19.87 20.01 -3.90
CA ILE A 555 19.85 19.80 -2.44
C ILE A 555 21.06 20.47 -1.78
N ARG A 556 22.25 20.32 -2.35
CA ARG A 556 23.45 20.99 -1.81
C ARG A 556 23.34 22.51 -1.82
N ALA A 557 22.77 23.08 -2.88
CA ALA A 557 22.55 24.52 -2.95
C ALA A 557 21.53 24.99 -1.89
N LEU A 558 20.43 24.25 -1.73
CA LEU A 558 19.41 24.53 -0.72
C LEU A 558 19.97 24.44 0.71
N VAL A 559 20.72 23.39 1.03
CA VAL A 559 21.38 23.23 2.34
C VAL A 559 22.41 24.34 2.58
N ALA A 560 23.18 24.72 1.55
CA ALA A 560 24.12 25.83 1.66
C ALA A 560 23.44 27.19 1.90
N ASP A 561 22.20 27.36 1.44
CA ASP A 561 21.35 28.51 1.76
C ASP A 561 20.64 28.38 3.13
N GLY A 562 20.92 27.31 3.90
CA GLY A 562 20.41 27.08 5.25
C GLY A 562 19.07 26.36 5.33
N ASN A 563 18.57 25.81 4.23
CA ASN A 563 17.29 25.10 4.20
C ASN A 563 17.44 23.67 4.76
N ARG A 564 16.47 23.24 5.56
CA ARG A 564 16.21 21.84 5.89
C ARG A 564 15.39 21.21 4.76
N VAL A 565 15.93 20.14 4.17
CA VAL A 565 15.40 19.53 2.95
C VAL A 565 14.82 18.14 3.23
N LEU A 566 13.60 17.91 2.78
CA LEU A 566 13.03 16.57 2.62
C LEU A 566 13.35 16.06 1.22
N LEU A 567 14.20 15.04 1.11
CA LEU A 567 14.39 14.28 -0.12
C LEU A 567 13.41 13.11 -0.13
N ALA A 568 12.40 13.18 -0.99
CA ALA A 568 11.42 12.11 -1.17
C ALA A 568 11.53 11.45 -2.55
N ALA A 569 11.21 10.16 -2.65
CA ALA A 569 11.05 9.49 -3.94
C ALA A 569 10.04 8.34 -3.87
N PHE A 570 9.59 7.85 -5.03
CA PHE A 570 8.66 6.72 -5.09
C PHE A 570 9.23 5.42 -4.52
N THR A 571 10.49 5.09 -4.83
CA THR A 571 11.11 3.82 -4.47
C THR A 571 12.31 4.01 -3.55
N ASN A 572 12.63 3.00 -2.73
CA ASN A 572 13.84 3.03 -1.90
C ASN A 572 15.12 3.20 -2.75
N ARG A 573 15.19 2.56 -3.93
CA ARG A 573 16.32 2.67 -4.86
C ARG A 573 16.53 4.10 -5.33
N ALA A 574 15.47 4.83 -5.67
CA ALA A 574 15.57 6.22 -6.09
C ALA A 574 16.11 7.12 -4.97
N VAL A 575 15.60 6.94 -3.74
CA VAL A 575 16.11 7.67 -2.56
C VAL A 575 17.60 7.39 -2.34
N ASP A 576 17.99 6.11 -2.37
CA ASP A 576 19.35 5.68 -2.08
C ASP A 576 20.33 6.12 -3.19
N ASN A 577 19.90 6.14 -4.45
CA ASN A 577 20.69 6.69 -5.57
C ASN A 577 20.90 8.21 -5.44
N ALA A 578 19.88 8.95 -5.00
CA ALA A 578 20.02 10.39 -4.74
C ALA A 578 20.97 10.65 -3.55
N LEU A 579 20.93 9.82 -2.51
CA LEU A 579 21.88 9.86 -1.39
C LEU A 579 23.32 9.55 -1.82
N GLU A 580 23.52 8.55 -2.69
CA GLU A 580 24.82 8.25 -3.28
C GLU A 580 25.37 9.46 -4.04
N ALA A 581 24.57 10.09 -4.91
CA ALA A 581 24.99 11.28 -5.64
C ALA A 581 25.31 12.47 -4.71
N LEU A 582 24.62 12.61 -3.58
CA LEU A 582 24.96 13.61 -2.55
C LEU A 582 26.34 13.34 -1.93
N ARG A 583 26.64 12.07 -1.62
CA ARG A 583 27.95 11.66 -1.09
C ARG A 583 29.08 11.91 -2.08
N GLU A 584 28.89 11.55 -3.34
CA GLU A 584 29.86 11.80 -4.41
C GLU A 584 30.16 13.29 -4.59
N GLN A 585 29.16 14.14 -4.33
CA GLN A 585 29.31 15.59 -4.35
C GLN A 585 29.84 16.19 -3.04
N GLY A 586 30.16 15.36 -2.05
CA GLY A 586 30.81 15.76 -0.80
C GLY A 586 29.87 16.14 0.34
N LEU A 587 28.55 15.92 0.21
CA LEU A 587 27.61 16.04 1.32
C LEU A 587 27.51 14.67 2.02
N VAL A 588 28.30 14.49 3.08
CA VAL A 588 28.54 13.20 3.77
C VAL A 588 28.29 13.26 5.28
N GLY A 589 27.71 14.36 5.80
CA GLY A 589 27.55 14.54 7.23
C GLY A 589 26.57 13.51 7.83
N SER A 590 27.02 12.74 8.81
CA SER A 590 26.15 11.97 9.71
C SER A 590 25.86 12.72 11.02
N ALA A 591 26.37 13.95 11.15
CA ALA A 591 26.21 14.83 12.30
C ALA A 591 26.56 16.29 11.91
N GLY A 592 26.02 17.26 12.65
CA GLY A 592 26.29 18.69 12.44
C GLY A 592 25.42 19.33 11.35
N GLU A 593 25.84 20.49 10.83
CA GLU A 593 25.08 21.32 9.88
C GLU A 593 24.85 20.66 8.50
N ASP A 594 25.55 19.57 8.19
CA ASP A 594 25.41 18.79 6.95
C ASP A 594 24.79 17.40 7.21
N ALA A 595 24.13 17.20 8.35
CA ALA A 595 23.61 15.89 8.74
C ALA A 595 22.52 15.37 7.79
N ILE A 596 22.67 14.12 7.35
CA ILE A 596 21.72 13.39 6.52
C ILE A 596 21.16 12.20 7.28
N VAL A 597 19.83 12.03 7.25
CA VAL A 597 19.12 10.91 7.87
C VAL A 597 18.24 10.21 6.82
N ARG A 598 18.31 8.89 6.76
CA ARG A 598 17.53 8.04 5.84
C ARG A 598 16.45 7.27 6.59
N VAL A 599 15.19 7.64 6.39
CA VAL A 599 14.02 6.98 7.03
C VAL A 599 13.58 5.77 6.20
N GLY A 600 13.85 4.56 6.69
CA GLY A 600 13.48 3.33 6.00
C GLY A 600 13.68 2.07 6.86
N THR A 601 13.19 0.93 6.38
CA THR A 601 13.44 -0.36 7.02
C THR A 601 14.85 -0.86 6.70
N GLU A 602 15.39 -1.77 7.52
CA GLU A 602 16.73 -2.35 7.30
C GLU A 602 16.86 -3.10 5.97
N THR A 603 15.79 -3.78 5.55
CA THR A 603 15.73 -4.49 4.26
C THR A 603 15.42 -3.57 3.09
N GLY A 604 14.82 -2.40 3.35
CA GLY A 604 14.47 -1.43 2.32
C GLY A 604 15.64 -0.54 1.91
N VAL A 605 16.58 -0.26 2.83
CA VAL A 605 17.74 0.60 2.58
C VAL A 605 18.92 -0.22 2.03
N ARG A 606 19.52 0.26 0.94
CA ARG A 606 20.69 -0.34 0.30
C ARG A 606 21.86 -0.49 1.28
N GLY A 607 22.59 -1.60 1.19
CA GLY A 607 23.58 -2.01 2.20
C GLY A 607 24.66 -0.96 2.51
N ASP A 608 25.10 -0.23 1.49
CA ASP A 608 26.10 0.84 1.53
C ASP A 608 25.54 2.20 2.00
N MET A 609 24.22 2.34 2.13
CA MET A 609 23.54 3.52 2.69
C MET A 609 23.01 3.29 4.11
N ARG A 610 23.20 2.09 4.69
CA ARG A 610 22.68 1.72 6.01
C ARG A 610 23.23 2.55 7.15
N ASP A 611 24.39 3.15 6.99
CA ASP A 611 25.01 4.04 7.97
C ASP A 611 24.28 5.39 8.10
N LEU A 612 23.47 5.78 7.11
CA LEU A 612 22.56 6.94 7.20
C LEU A 612 21.19 6.59 7.78
N ARG A 613 20.88 5.29 7.95
CA ARG A 613 19.53 4.85 8.29
C ARG A 613 19.15 5.33 9.70
N LEU A 614 18.01 6.00 9.81
CA LEU A 614 17.44 6.39 11.10
C LEU A 614 17.16 5.15 11.95
N ILE A 615 17.89 5.04 13.06
CA ILE A 615 17.63 4.00 14.06
C ILE A 615 16.52 4.51 14.97
N ARG A 616 15.38 3.82 15.01
CA ARG A 616 14.23 4.25 15.83
C ARG A 616 14.32 3.84 17.30
N ARG A 617 15.03 2.75 17.55
CA ARG A 617 15.24 2.17 18.88
C ARG A 617 16.39 2.88 19.59
N GLY A 618 16.25 3.11 20.89
CA GLY A 618 17.31 3.64 21.75
C GLY A 618 16.82 4.74 22.68
N ASP A 619 17.74 5.57 23.15
CA ASP A 619 17.41 6.71 24.00
C ASP A 619 16.48 7.71 23.29
N PRO A 620 15.33 8.08 23.88
CA PRO A 620 14.36 8.95 23.24
C PRO A 620 14.92 10.28 22.76
N ASN A 621 15.70 10.97 23.61
CA ASN A 621 16.25 12.29 23.29
C ASN A 621 17.27 12.20 22.15
N ASP A 622 18.14 11.19 22.19
CA ASP A 622 19.11 10.98 21.12
C ASP A 622 18.43 10.71 19.78
N ARG A 623 17.39 9.85 19.76
CA ARG A 623 16.67 9.48 18.53
C ARG A 623 15.92 10.66 17.92
N ALA A 624 15.22 11.43 18.75
CA ALA A 624 14.51 12.62 18.28
C ALA A 624 15.48 13.73 17.85
N GLY A 625 16.61 13.89 18.56
CA GLY A 625 17.66 14.84 18.20
C GLY A 625 18.31 14.52 16.84
N GLU A 626 18.57 13.24 16.55
CA GLU A 626 19.11 12.78 15.26
C GLU A 626 18.21 13.19 14.10
N LEU A 627 16.90 12.94 14.20
CA LEU A 627 15.94 13.32 13.16
C LEU A 627 15.74 14.85 13.08
N GLY A 628 15.56 15.51 14.23
CA GLY A 628 15.23 16.92 14.31
C GLY A 628 16.35 17.87 13.88
N SER A 629 17.62 17.45 14.04
CA SER A 629 18.79 18.26 13.66
C SER A 629 19.33 18.00 12.25
N ALA A 630 18.78 17.00 11.54
CA ALA A 630 19.22 16.66 10.19
C ALA A 630 18.83 17.74 9.17
N SER A 631 19.81 18.21 8.40
CA SER A 631 19.63 19.16 7.29
C SER A 631 19.00 18.50 6.08
N VAL A 632 19.21 17.20 5.88
CA VAL A 632 18.53 16.42 4.85
C VAL A 632 17.88 15.19 5.49
N VAL A 633 16.57 15.05 5.33
CA VAL A 633 15.86 13.81 5.67
C VAL A 633 15.41 13.16 4.37
N ALA A 634 15.87 11.93 4.13
CA ALA A 634 15.60 11.16 2.93
C ALA A 634 14.62 10.03 3.22
N ALA A 635 13.52 9.94 2.48
CA ALA A 635 12.46 8.96 2.71
C ALA A 635 11.74 8.59 1.42
N THR A 636 11.08 7.43 1.39
CA THR A 636 10.07 7.17 0.35
C THR A 636 8.82 8.01 0.60
N THR A 637 8.07 8.43 -0.41
CA THR A 637 6.80 9.16 -0.23
C THR A 637 5.79 8.41 0.63
N ALA A 638 5.75 7.08 0.51
CA ALA A 638 4.95 6.23 1.38
C ALA A 638 5.33 6.38 2.88
N ALA A 639 6.61 6.62 3.19
CA ALA A 639 7.10 6.83 4.55
C ALA A 639 6.82 8.26 5.07
N CYS A 640 6.68 9.25 4.18
CA CYS A 640 6.26 10.60 4.54
C CYS A 640 4.87 10.61 5.21
N GLY A 641 3.98 9.70 4.80
CA GLY A 641 2.67 9.50 5.45
C GLY A 641 2.71 8.78 6.80
N SER A 642 3.89 8.44 7.34
CA SER A 642 3.98 7.81 8.67
C SER A 642 3.75 8.83 9.79
N ARG A 643 3.21 8.38 10.92
CA ARG A 643 2.94 9.24 12.10
C ARG A 643 4.16 10.00 12.61
N VAL A 644 5.38 9.46 12.42
CA VAL A 644 6.63 10.13 12.77
C VAL A 644 6.94 11.27 11.80
N MET A 645 6.84 11.00 10.49
CA MET A 645 7.18 12.00 9.46
C MET A 645 6.17 13.15 9.38
N ARG A 646 4.89 12.88 9.68
CA ARG A 646 3.83 13.90 9.71
C ARG A 646 4.02 14.97 10.80
N GLU A 647 4.87 14.71 11.80
CA GLU A 647 5.23 15.66 12.87
C GLU A 647 6.52 16.41 12.55
N GLN A 648 7.03 16.30 11.32
CA GLN A 648 8.24 16.99 10.87
C GLN A 648 7.89 18.14 9.92
N GLU A 649 8.67 19.21 9.99
CA GLU A 649 8.55 20.38 9.11
C GLU A 649 9.86 20.64 8.36
N PHE A 650 9.76 21.02 7.10
CA PHE A 650 10.91 21.26 6.21
C PHE A 650 10.76 22.60 5.49
N ASP A 651 11.87 23.21 5.10
CA ASP A 651 11.80 24.41 4.26
C ASP A 651 11.47 24.02 2.80
N VAL A 652 12.05 22.90 2.32
CA VAL A 652 11.87 22.42 0.94
C VAL A 652 11.68 20.91 0.88
N ALA A 653 10.64 20.46 0.16
CA ALA A 653 10.51 19.07 -0.26
C ALA A 653 10.98 18.91 -1.71
N LEU A 654 12.01 18.10 -1.95
CA LEU A 654 12.38 17.67 -3.30
C LEU A 654 11.89 16.24 -3.51
N VAL A 655 11.00 16.05 -4.49
CA VAL A 655 10.37 14.76 -4.79
C VAL A 655 10.89 14.24 -6.14
N ASP A 656 11.68 13.16 -6.13
CA ASP A 656 12.14 12.45 -7.32
C ASP A 656 11.12 11.40 -7.79
N GLU A 657 11.15 11.09 -9.07
CA GLU A 657 10.19 10.21 -9.77
C GLU A 657 8.73 10.66 -9.55
N ALA A 658 8.50 11.98 -9.51
CA ALA A 658 7.20 12.57 -9.23
C ALA A 658 6.12 12.22 -10.27
N SER A 659 6.51 11.89 -11.50
CA SER A 659 5.58 11.43 -12.55
C SER A 659 5.04 10.02 -12.33
N GLN A 660 5.70 9.20 -11.50
CA GLN A 660 5.24 7.85 -11.13
C GLN A 660 4.37 7.83 -9.86
N LEU A 661 4.20 8.99 -9.21
CA LEU A 661 3.41 9.10 -8.00
C LEU A 661 1.99 9.55 -8.33
N THR A 662 1.01 8.89 -7.70
CA THR A 662 -0.36 9.43 -7.68
C THR A 662 -0.33 10.82 -7.04
N GLU A 663 -1.23 11.70 -7.45
CA GLU A 663 -1.33 13.04 -6.87
C GLU A 663 -1.41 13.00 -5.32
N PRO A 664 -2.27 12.18 -4.68
CA PRO A 664 -2.27 12.01 -3.22
C PRO A 664 -0.92 11.59 -2.61
N SER A 665 -0.18 10.70 -3.29
CA SER A 665 1.12 10.25 -2.79
C SER A 665 2.17 11.37 -2.83
N THR A 666 2.06 12.29 -3.81
CA THR A 666 2.92 13.48 -3.87
C THR A 666 2.53 14.48 -2.79
N LEU A 667 1.22 14.67 -2.54
CA LEU A 667 0.69 15.51 -1.45
C LEU A 667 1.24 15.10 -0.08
N ALA A 668 1.45 13.80 0.16
CA ALA A 668 2.01 13.29 1.41
C ALA A 668 3.42 13.82 1.73
N ALA A 669 4.21 14.16 0.71
CA ALA A 669 5.56 14.70 0.90
C ALA A 669 5.56 16.23 0.91
N ILE A 670 4.90 16.88 -0.06
CA ILE A 670 4.94 18.35 -0.18
C ILE A 670 4.20 19.05 0.96
N SER A 671 3.28 18.36 1.64
CA SER A 671 2.57 18.92 2.80
C SER A 671 3.47 19.11 4.02
N LEU A 672 4.64 18.47 4.04
CA LEU A 672 5.61 18.58 5.14
C LEU A 672 6.61 19.73 4.96
N ALA A 673 6.58 20.43 3.83
CA ALA A 673 7.52 21.50 3.52
C ALA A 673 6.82 22.81 3.19
N ASP A 674 7.49 23.96 3.31
CA ASP A 674 6.93 25.26 2.91
C ASP A 674 6.74 25.38 1.40
N ARG A 675 7.78 25.00 0.63
CA ARG A 675 7.82 24.95 -0.83
C ARG A 675 8.32 23.60 -1.33
N PHE A 676 8.17 23.32 -2.63
CA PHE A 676 8.55 22.01 -3.17
C PHE A 676 9.17 22.05 -4.57
N VAL A 677 9.97 21.03 -4.87
CA VAL A 677 10.59 20.80 -6.18
C VAL A 677 10.18 19.41 -6.63
N LEU A 678 9.46 19.29 -7.75
CA LEU A 678 9.12 18.00 -8.31
C LEU A 678 10.05 17.67 -9.47
N VAL A 679 10.66 16.48 -9.43
CA VAL A 679 11.54 15.98 -10.48
C VAL A 679 10.91 14.73 -11.07
N GLY A 680 10.71 14.73 -12.38
CA GLY A 680 9.95 13.66 -13.03
C GLY A 680 10.10 13.68 -14.54
N ASP A 681 9.42 12.73 -15.17
CA ASP A 681 9.29 12.64 -16.62
C ASP A 681 7.92 12.04 -16.97
N HIS A 682 6.99 12.88 -17.43
CA HIS A 682 5.63 12.48 -17.78
C HIS A 682 5.55 11.67 -19.07
N GLU A 683 6.65 11.61 -19.84
CA GLU A 683 6.83 10.77 -21.03
C GLU A 683 7.38 9.36 -20.69
N GLN A 684 7.63 9.08 -19.40
CA GLN A 684 7.93 7.75 -18.87
C GLN A 684 6.73 7.19 -18.09
N LEU A 685 6.89 6.11 -17.30
CA LEU A 685 5.77 5.41 -16.69
C LEU A 685 4.89 6.33 -15.81
N PRO A 686 3.56 6.27 -15.97
CA PRO A 686 2.62 6.93 -15.08
C PRO A 686 2.54 6.20 -13.73
N PRO A 687 1.77 6.74 -12.76
CA PRO A 687 1.46 6.03 -11.53
C PRO A 687 0.77 4.68 -11.79
N VAL A 688 1.20 3.65 -11.07
CA VAL A 688 0.62 2.30 -11.17
C VAL A 688 -0.59 2.21 -10.23
N VAL A 689 -1.78 2.22 -10.82
CA VAL A 689 -3.06 2.01 -10.15
C VAL A 689 -3.84 0.88 -10.82
N ARG A 690 -4.71 0.21 -10.08
CA ARG A 690 -5.55 -0.87 -10.61
C ARG A 690 -6.88 -0.33 -11.13
N ALA A 691 -7.45 0.65 -10.45
CA ALA A 691 -8.64 1.32 -10.90
C ALA A 691 -8.30 2.26 -12.07
N GLU A 692 -9.11 2.20 -13.14
CA GLU A 692 -9.02 3.12 -14.27
C GLU A 692 -9.73 4.44 -13.90
N ASN A 693 -9.02 5.33 -13.22
CA ASN A 693 -9.57 6.59 -12.72
C ASN A 693 -8.51 7.71 -12.61
N ASP A 694 -8.89 8.83 -12.00
CA ASP A 694 -8.09 10.05 -11.87
C ASP A 694 -6.72 9.87 -11.18
N LEU A 695 -6.49 8.76 -10.47
CA LEU A 695 -5.19 8.49 -9.84
C LEU A 695 -4.07 8.17 -10.85
N GLN A 696 -4.42 7.91 -12.11
CA GLN A 696 -3.47 7.67 -13.21
C GLN A 696 -2.71 8.93 -13.65
N ARG A 697 -3.21 10.12 -13.29
CA ARG A 697 -2.52 11.38 -13.59
C ARG A 697 -1.71 11.84 -12.39
N SER A 698 -0.42 12.06 -12.60
CA SER A 698 0.47 12.53 -11.52
C SER A 698 0.31 14.03 -11.26
N LEU A 699 0.65 14.47 -10.04
CA LEU A 699 0.71 15.91 -9.73
C LEU A 699 1.74 16.63 -10.60
N PHE A 700 2.85 15.96 -10.94
CA PHE A 700 3.89 16.49 -11.82
C PHE A 700 3.34 16.80 -13.22
N GLU A 701 2.64 15.84 -13.83
CA GLU A 701 2.01 15.99 -15.14
C GLU A 701 0.98 17.12 -15.14
N ARG A 702 0.14 17.20 -14.11
CA ARG A 702 -0.84 18.28 -13.98
C ARG A 702 -0.17 19.67 -13.89
N LEU A 703 0.87 19.79 -13.06
CA LEU A 703 1.52 21.08 -12.82
C LEU A 703 2.46 21.51 -13.97
N VAL A 704 3.07 20.57 -14.70
CA VAL A 704 3.93 20.92 -15.84
C VAL A 704 3.11 21.45 -17.02
N GLU A 705 1.89 20.96 -17.20
CA GLU A 705 0.94 21.50 -18.17
C GLU A 705 0.37 22.87 -17.74
N GLU A 706 0.06 23.03 -16.45
CA GLU A 706 -0.47 24.29 -15.90
C GLU A 706 0.59 25.40 -15.89
N TYR A 707 1.83 25.07 -15.50
CA TYR A 707 2.91 26.02 -15.29
C TYR A 707 4.18 25.63 -16.09
N PRO A 708 4.14 25.69 -17.43
CA PRO A 708 5.29 25.34 -18.26
C PRO A 708 6.50 26.25 -18.00
N ASP A 709 6.27 27.52 -17.63
CA ASP A 709 7.32 28.48 -17.29
C ASP A 709 7.96 28.25 -15.90
N ALA A 710 7.33 27.40 -15.06
CA ALA A 710 7.89 26.93 -13.79
C ALA A 710 8.60 25.57 -13.93
N SER A 711 8.93 25.19 -15.16
CA SER A 711 9.58 23.92 -15.50
C SER A 711 10.83 24.12 -16.35
N VAL A 712 11.85 23.31 -16.09
CA VAL A 712 13.03 23.21 -16.95
C VAL A 712 13.22 21.76 -17.38
N MET A 713 13.27 21.53 -18.69
CA MET A 713 13.61 20.24 -19.27
C MET A 713 15.12 20.12 -19.45
N LEU A 714 15.70 19.05 -18.91
CA LEU A 714 17.09 18.69 -19.15
C LEU A 714 17.24 18.10 -20.56
N ASP A 715 18.04 18.73 -21.42
CA ASP A 715 18.12 18.40 -22.85
C ASP A 715 19.37 17.59 -23.24
N ARG A 716 20.44 17.65 -22.43
CA ARG A 716 21.70 16.93 -22.68
C ARG A 716 21.75 15.59 -21.95
N GLN A 717 21.80 14.48 -22.71
CA GLN A 717 21.87 13.12 -22.17
C GLN A 717 23.27 12.48 -22.32
N TYR A 718 23.66 11.65 -21.35
CA TYR A 718 24.99 11.06 -21.21
C TYR A 718 25.02 9.54 -21.40
N ARG A 719 23.89 8.94 -21.80
CA ARG A 719 23.65 7.49 -21.86
C ARG A 719 23.74 6.95 -23.29
N MET A 720 22.78 7.33 -24.13
CA MET A 720 22.49 6.71 -25.42
C MET A 720 23.40 7.25 -26.53
N SER A 721 23.80 6.40 -27.47
CA SER A 721 24.35 6.85 -28.75
C SER A 721 23.36 7.73 -29.50
N GLN A 722 23.83 8.53 -30.46
CA GLN A 722 22.94 9.35 -31.28
C GLN A 722 21.94 8.50 -32.08
N ARG A 723 22.35 7.30 -32.52
CA ARG A 723 21.51 6.37 -33.28
C ARG A 723 20.34 5.85 -32.45
N ILE A 724 20.60 5.47 -31.19
CA ILE A 724 19.61 4.98 -30.23
C ILE A 724 18.65 6.11 -29.80
N GLN A 725 19.22 7.25 -29.42
CA GLN A 725 18.44 8.38 -28.88
C GLN A 725 17.45 8.98 -29.90
N ALA A 726 17.76 8.90 -31.21
CA ALA A 726 17.04 9.61 -32.26
C ALA A 726 15.53 9.36 -32.27
N PHE A 727 15.08 8.12 -32.07
CA PHE A 727 13.66 7.78 -32.07
C PHE A 727 12.96 8.32 -30.84
N ALA A 728 13.48 8.02 -29.64
CA ALA A 728 12.90 8.50 -28.40
C ALA A 728 12.81 10.04 -28.38
N SER A 729 13.88 10.71 -28.83
CA SER A 729 13.91 12.17 -28.93
C SER A 729 12.82 12.72 -29.85
N ALA A 730 12.57 12.11 -31.00
CA ALA A 730 11.61 12.62 -31.97
C ALA A 730 10.16 12.33 -31.58
N GLU A 731 9.89 11.16 -31.02
CA GLU A 731 8.53 10.70 -30.73
C GLU A 731 7.99 11.18 -29.38
N PHE A 732 8.86 11.34 -28.37
CA PHE A 732 8.44 11.66 -26.99
C PHE A 732 8.92 13.03 -26.50
N TYR A 733 9.89 13.66 -27.18
CA TYR A 733 10.59 14.83 -26.64
C TYR A 733 10.80 15.94 -27.69
N ASP A 734 9.95 16.00 -28.73
CA ASP A 734 9.95 17.04 -29.78
C ASP A 734 11.32 17.32 -30.45
N GLY A 735 12.21 16.32 -30.49
CA GLY A 735 13.58 16.45 -31.01
C GLY A 735 14.53 17.25 -30.11
N ALA A 736 14.17 17.51 -28.85
CA ALA A 736 14.94 18.33 -27.92
C ALA A 736 16.17 17.60 -27.35
N LEU A 737 16.10 16.28 -27.15
CA LEU A 737 17.20 15.52 -26.55
C LEU A 737 18.45 15.50 -27.44
N ARG A 738 19.62 15.61 -26.82
CA ARG A 738 20.91 15.59 -27.53
C ARG A 738 21.98 14.85 -26.71
N PRO A 739 22.90 14.12 -27.36
CA PRO A 739 24.07 13.61 -26.67
C PRO A 739 24.87 14.77 -26.07
N ALA A 740 25.25 14.66 -24.80
CA ALA A 740 25.94 15.71 -24.07
C ALA A 740 27.37 15.94 -24.57
N THR A 741 27.99 14.92 -25.16
CA THR A 741 29.36 14.95 -25.67
C THR A 741 29.48 14.19 -27.00
N PRO A 742 30.47 14.52 -27.85
CA PRO A 742 30.77 13.74 -29.06
C PRO A 742 31.07 12.27 -28.76
N GLU A 743 31.72 11.99 -27.63
CA GLU A 743 32.03 10.64 -27.18
C GLU A 743 30.74 9.85 -26.93
N VAL A 744 29.73 10.44 -26.29
CA VAL A 744 28.41 9.82 -26.11
C VAL A 744 27.71 9.63 -27.45
N ALA A 745 27.73 10.65 -28.32
CA ALA A 745 27.04 10.62 -29.62
C ALA A 745 27.50 9.47 -30.52
N THR A 746 28.79 9.12 -30.45
CA THR A 746 29.46 8.17 -31.35
C THR A 746 29.73 6.80 -30.73
N ARG A 747 29.31 6.55 -29.47
CA ARG A 747 29.46 5.22 -28.87
C ARG A 747 28.73 4.19 -29.72
N SER A 748 29.38 3.05 -29.92
CA SER A 748 28.83 1.95 -30.70
C SER A 748 29.01 0.64 -29.95
N VAL A 749 28.15 -0.32 -30.25
CA VAL A 749 28.31 -1.70 -29.76
C VAL A 749 29.69 -2.28 -30.11
N ARG A 750 30.28 -1.82 -31.23
CA ARG A 750 31.61 -2.21 -31.70
C ARG A 750 32.74 -1.84 -30.74
N ASP A 751 32.54 -0.83 -29.90
CA ASP A 751 33.53 -0.39 -28.91
C ASP A 751 33.67 -1.40 -27.75
N LEU A 752 32.70 -2.30 -27.57
CA LEU A 752 32.72 -3.34 -26.55
C LEU A 752 33.52 -4.57 -26.98
N LEU A 753 33.83 -4.68 -28.28
CA LEU A 753 34.31 -5.91 -28.90
C LEU A 753 35.79 -5.83 -29.22
N ALA A 754 36.49 -6.95 -29.06
CA ALA A 754 37.87 -7.06 -29.51
C ALA A 754 37.95 -7.13 -31.06
N ASP A 755 37.03 -7.88 -31.67
CA ASP A 755 36.87 -7.98 -33.11
C ASP A 755 35.37 -7.88 -33.49
N PRO A 756 34.90 -6.76 -34.08
CA PRO A 756 33.51 -6.59 -34.49
C PRO A 756 33.02 -7.61 -35.52
N ASP A 757 33.93 -8.33 -36.19
CA ASP A 757 33.55 -9.37 -37.14
C ASP A 757 33.04 -10.66 -36.46
N GLU A 758 33.26 -10.82 -35.15
CA GLU A 758 32.74 -11.95 -34.36
C GLU A 758 31.22 -11.88 -34.17
N LEU A 759 30.63 -10.68 -34.19
CA LEU A 759 29.17 -10.52 -34.20
C LEU A 759 28.56 -10.81 -35.57
N PRO A 760 27.36 -11.40 -35.64
CA PRO A 760 26.56 -11.43 -36.88
C PRO A 760 26.32 -10.02 -37.43
N PRO A 761 26.31 -9.80 -38.76
CA PRO A 761 26.18 -8.46 -39.35
C PRO A 761 25.00 -7.64 -38.81
N ALA A 762 23.85 -8.27 -38.56
CA ALA A 762 22.67 -7.60 -38.02
C ALA A 762 22.87 -7.05 -36.60
N LEU A 763 23.76 -7.67 -35.80
CA LEU A 763 24.05 -7.26 -34.41
C LEU A 763 25.25 -6.30 -34.31
N ARG A 764 25.89 -5.95 -35.44
CA ARG A 764 26.99 -4.97 -35.46
C ARG A 764 26.51 -3.52 -35.55
N GLU A 765 25.23 -3.33 -35.83
CA GLU A 765 24.58 -2.03 -35.85
C GLU A 765 24.14 -1.65 -34.43
N ASP A 766 24.14 -0.35 -34.11
CA ASP A 766 23.78 0.12 -32.76
C ASP A 766 22.29 -0.10 -32.45
N VAL A 767 21.46 -0.23 -33.49
CA VAL A 767 20.03 -0.58 -33.39
C VAL A 767 19.73 -1.65 -34.44
N ALA A 768 19.06 -2.72 -34.02
CA ALA A 768 18.66 -3.82 -34.89
C ALA A 768 17.25 -4.31 -34.57
N PHE A 769 16.56 -4.85 -35.58
CA PHE A 769 15.30 -5.58 -35.43
C PHE A 769 15.47 -7.03 -35.91
N VAL A 770 14.87 -7.97 -35.19
CA VAL A 770 14.93 -9.41 -35.48
C VAL A 770 13.53 -10.01 -35.34
N ASP A 771 12.98 -10.48 -36.46
CA ASP A 771 11.76 -11.29 -36.44
C ASP A 771 12.10 -12.77 -36.13
N PRO A 772 11.57 -13.35 -35.03
CA PRO A 772 11.84 -14.74 -34.66
C PRO A 772 10.97 -15.76 -35.43
N ASP A 773 10.00 -15.35 -36.25
CA ASP A 773 8.94 -16.21 -36.83
C ASP A 773 8.28 -17.09 -35.75
N GLY A 774 7.89 -16.43 -34.66
CA GLY A 774 7.34 -17.03 -33.45
C GLY A 774 5.85 -16.80 -33.31
N ARG A 775 5.18 -17.64 -32.51
CA ARG A 775 3.78 -17.39 -32.10
C ARG A 775 3.69 -17.46 -30.59
N ARG A 776 2.84 -16.60 -30.02
CA ARG A 776 2.59 -16.55 -28.59
C ARG A 776 1.88 -17.83 -28.11
N ASP A 777 2.30 -18.32 -26.94
CA ASP A 777 1.68 -19.38 -26.16
C ASP A 777 1.44 -18.86 -24.72
N GLY A 778 0.20 -18.51 -24.40
CA GLY A 778 -0.13 -17.83 -23.14
C GLY A 778 0.56 -16.47 -23.03
N ASN A 779 1.32 -16.21 -21.97
CA ASN A 779 2.09 -14.97 -21.77
C ASN A 779 3.58 -15.13 -22.15
N ARG A 780 3.88 -16.05 -23.07
CA ARG A 780 5.23 -16.38 -23.53
C ARG A 780 5.28 -16.53 -25.04
N ASN A 781 6.47 -16.38 -25.61
CA ASN A 781 6.79 -16.80 -26.96
C ASN A 781 8.11 -17.56 -26.91
N VAL A 782 8.04 -18.90 -27.01
CA VAL A 782 9.20 -19.78 -26.83
C VAL A 782 10.24 -19.57 -27.91
N ARG A 783 9.81 -19.40 -29.17
CA ARG A 783 10.74 -19.12 -30.29
C ARG A 783 11.43 -17.78 -30.14
N GLU A 784 10.70 -16.78 -29.67
CA GLU A 784 11.28 -15.48 -29.35
C GLU A 784 12.27 -15.58 -28.19
N ALA A 785 11.97 -16.37 -27.16
CA ALA A 785 12.91 -16.59 -26.05
C ALA A 785 14.17 -17.35 -26.49
N GLU A 786 14.04 -18.34 -27.38
CA GLU A 786 15.17 -19.03 -28.02
C GLU A 786 16.01 -18.03 -28.83
N ARG A 787 15.36 -17.20 -29.65
CA ARG A 787 16.06 -16.19 -30.46
C ARG A 787 16.77 -15.14 -29.60
N VAL A 788 16.15 -14.69 -28.51
CA VAL A 788 16.77 -13.77 -27.56
C VAL A 788 18.01 -14.41 -26.93
N ALA A 789 17.95 -15.68 -26.52
CA ALA A 789 19.10 -16.40 -26.00
C ALA A 789 20.24 -16.49 -27.03
N GLU A 790 19.93 -16.82 -28.30
CA GLU A 790 20.92 -16.82 -29.39
C GLU A 790 21.59 -15.44 -29.58
N ILE A 791 20.82 -14.35 -29.47
CA ILE A 791 21.34 -12.98 -29.58
C ILE A 791 22.26 -12.66 -28.40
N VAL A 792 21.87 -13.04 -27.17
CA VAL A 792 22.69 -12.83 -25.98
C VAL A 792 23.98 -13.65 -26.08
N ASP A 793 23.89 -14.92 -26.44
CA ASP A 793 25.04 -15.80 -26.63
C ASP A 793 26.01 -15.22 -27.67
N ALA A 794 25.51 -14.65 -28.77
CA ALA A 794 26.35 -13.99 -29.76
C ALA A 794 27.15 -12.80 -29.19
N TYR A 795 26.55 -11.99 -28.32
CA TYR A 795 27.27 -10.90 -27.64
C TYR A 795 28.30 -11.43 -26.63
N LEU A 796 27.95 -12.46 -25.87
CA LEU A 796 28.85 -13.10 -24.91
C LEU A 796 30.06 -13.75 -25.62
N GLU A 797 29.82 -14.46 -26.72
CA GLU A 797 30.86 -15.08 -27.54
C GLU A 797 31.79 -14.04 -28.17
N ALA A 798 31.26 -12.87 -28.54
CA ALA A 798 32.03 -11.72 -29.03
C ALA A 798 32.74 -10.92 -27.91
N GLY A 799 32.63 -11.36 -26.66
CA GLY A 799 33.38 -10.85 -25.51
C GLY A 799 32.72 -9.72 -24.73
N VAL A 800 31.42 -9.46 -24.92
CA VAL A 800 30.68 -8.51 -24.06
C VAL A 800 30.48 -9.13 -22.68
N ASP A 801 30.68 -8.34 -21.62
CA ASP A 801 30.47 -8.80 -20.25
C ASP A 801 28.98 -9.12 -20.02
N PRO A 802 28.62 -10.24 -19.37
CA PRO A 802 27.24 -10.55 -19.02
C PRO A 802 26.53 -9.43 -18.24
N ASP A 803 27.26 -8.70 -17.39
CA ASP A 803 26.71 -7.59 -16.59
C ASP A 803 26.41 -6.35 -17.46
N ASP A 804 26.94 -6.28 -18.69
CA ASP A 804 26.72 -5.19 -19.65
C ASP A 804 25.53 -5.47 -20.60
N ILE A 805 24.82 -6.60 -20.43
CA ILE A 805 23.68 -7.02 -21.24
C ILE A 805 22.42 -7.13 -20.38
N GLY A 806 21.33 -6.50 -20.83
CA GLY A 806 20.01 -6.63 -20.21
C GLY A 806 18.93 -7.05 -21.20
N VAL A 807 17.97 -7.85 -20.74
CA VAL A 807 16.81 -8.26 -21.54
C VAL A 807 15.51 -7.77 -20.90
N ILE A 808 14.69 -7.10 -21.70
CA ILE A 808 13.39 -6.57 -21.30
C ILE A 808 12.27 -7.38 -21.97
N ALA A 809 11.28 -7.82 -21.21
CA ALA A 809 10.09 -8.48 -21.74
C ALA A 809 8.81 -8.00 -21.04
N PRO A 810 7.64 -7.93 -21.71
CA PRO A 810 6.39 -7.42 -21.13
C PRO A 810 5.80 -8.33 -20.04
N PHE A 811 6.07 -9.63 -20.10
CA PHE A 811 5.47 -10.63 -19.21
C PHE A 811 6.52 -11.30 -18.33
N ARG A 812 6.19 -11.51 -17.05
CA ARG A 812 7.04 -12.30 -16.13
C ARG A 812 7.24 -13.74 -16.59
N ALA A 813 6.21 -14.33 -17.18
CA ALA A 813 6.33 -15.67 -17.75
C ALA A 813 7.38 -15.69 -18.88
N GLN A 814 7.46 -14.64 -19.70
CA GLN A 814 8.51 -14.51 -20.73
C GLN A 814 9.88 -14.23 -20.09
N VAL A 815 9.95 -13.38 -19.06
CA VAL A 815 11.19 -13.16 -18.28
C VAL A 815 11.75 -14.48 -17.75
N ALA A 816 10.91 -15.32 -17.14
CA ALA A 816 11.31 -16.63 -16.65
C ALA A 816 11.67 -17.60 -17.79
N GLU A 817 10.96 -17.54 -18.93
CA GLU A 817 11.29 -18.35 -20.11
C GLU A 817 12.68 -18.02 -20.64
N ILE A 818 13.00 -16.74 -20.79
CA ILE A 818 14.30 -16.26 -21.27
C ILE A 818 15.38 -16.55 -20.22
N GLY A 819 15.14 -16.22 -18.95
CA GLY A 819 16.11 -16.41 -17.86
C GLY A 819 16.51 -17.87 -17.60
N ARG A 820 15.74 -18.85 -18.10
CA ARG A 820 16.17 -20.27 -18.11
C ARG A 820 17.22 -20.60 -19.17
N ARG A 821 17.46 -19.70 -20.12
CA ARG A 821 18.31 -19.90 -21.30
C ARG A 821 19.53 -18.98 -21.31
N THR A 822 19.61 -18.02 -20.39
CA THR A 822 20.71 -17.06 -20.34
C THR A 822 20.99 -16.67 -18.90
N ASP A 823 22.25 -16.31 -18.63
CA ASP A 823 22.72 -15.91 -17.31
C ASP A 823 22.74 -14.38 -17.12
N VAL A 824 22.26 -13.60 -18.11
CA VAL A 824 22.21 -12.13 -18.04
C VAL A 824 20.96 -11.63 -17.30
N THR A 825 20.90 -10.34 -17.00
CA THR A 825 19.75 -9.74 -16.32
C THR A 825 18.52 -9.74 -17.23
N VAL A 826 17.42 -10.39 -16.79
CA VAL A 826 16.13 -10.41 -17.50
C VAL A 826 15.02 -9.91 -16.57
N ASP A 827 14.22 -8.94 -17.00
CA ASP A 827 13.14 -8.37 -16.19
C ASP A 827 12.10 -7.62 -17.05
N THR A 828 11.01 -7.19 -16.40
CA THR A 828 9.95 -6.38 -17.02
C THR A 828 10.35 -4.92 -17.18
N VAL A 829 9.71 -4.20 -18.12
CA VAL A 829 9.92 -2.76 -18.37
C VAL A 829 9.88 -1.95 -17.07
N ASP A 830 8.84 -2.16 -16.25
CA ASP A 830 8.60 -1.46 -14.99
C ASP A 830 9.72 -1.66 -13.98
N ARG A 831 10.40 -2.81 -14.01
CA ARG A 831 11.49 -3.15 -13.08
C ARG A 831 12.86 -2.74 -13.61
N PHE A 832 13.03 -2.64 -14.92
CA PHE A 832 14.23 -2.08 -15.56
C PHE A 832 14.33 -0.55 -15.41
N GLN A 833 13.27 0.11 -14.94
CA GLN A 833 13.28 1.55 -14.76
C GLN A 833 14.38 2.00 -13.76
N GLY A 834 15.14 3.01 -14.16
CA GLY A 834 16.28 3.52 -13.40
C GLY A 834 17.59 2.74 -13.61
N SER A 835 17.57 1.60 -14.30
CA SER A 835 18.78 0.90 -14.76
C SER A 835 19.10 1.24 -16.23
N SER A 836 20.27 0.85 -16.70
CA SER A 836 20.69 0.96 -18.10
C SER A 836 21.93 0.11 -18.36
N GLU A 837 21.92 -0.65 -19.45
CA GLU A 837 23.03 -1.53 -19.84
C GLU A 837 23.71 -1.06 -21.12
N GLU A 838 24.91 -1.59 -21.39
CA GLU A 838 25.60 -1.28 -22.64
C GLU A 838 24.82 -1.83 -23.84
N VAL A 839 24.26 -3.03 -23.71
CA VAL A 839 23.38 -3.68 -24.69
C VAL A 839 22.02 -4.03 -24.06
N ILE A 840 20.93 -3.66 -24.73
CA ILE A 840 19.58 -4.08 -24.35
C ILE A 840 18.93 -4.89 -25.47
N VAL A 841 18.31 -6.01 -25.10
CA VAL A 841 17.43 -6.78 -25.98
C VAL A 841 15.99 -6.64 -25.49
N VAL A 842 15.06 -6.27 -26.37
CA VAL A 842 13.64 -6.13 -26.05
C VAL A 842 12.86 -7.24 -26.75
N SER A 843 12.25 -8.12 -25.96
CA SER A 843 11.30 -9.15 -26.42
C SER A 843 9.89 -8.57 -26.34
N PHE A 844 9.21 -8.41 -27.47
CA PHE A 844 7.86 -7.84 -27.53
C PHE A 844 6.73 -8.86 -27.29
N VAL A 845 6.94 -10.14 -27.56
CA VAL A 845 5.93 -11.21 -27.39
C VAL A 845 4.64 -10.96 -28.20
N ALA A 846 4.70 -10.09 -29.21
CA ALA A 846 3.58 -9.82 -30.10
C ALA A 846 3.29 -11.04 -31.00
N SER A 847 2.01 -11.33 -31.24
CA SER A 847 1.61 -12.26 -32.30
C SER A 847 0.20 -11.97 -32.79
N GLY A 848 0.05 -11.57 -34.05
CA GLY A 848 -1.24 -11.20 -34.64
C GLY A 848 -1.74 -9.82 -34.19
N ASP A 849 -2.01 -9.65 -32.89
CA ASP A 849 -2.49 -8.40 -32.28
C ASP A 849 -1.48 -7.86 -31.24
N LEU A 850 -1.53 -6.55 -30.96
CA LEU A 850 -0.66 -5.85 -30.00
C LEU A 850 -1.24 -5.88 -28.58
N ASP A 851 -1.40 -7.09 -28.04
CA ASP A 851 -1.92 -7.30 -26.69
C ASP A 851 -0.81 -7.55 -25.67
N GLY A 852 -0.73 -6.71 -24.64
CA GLY A 852 0.12 -6.94 -23.48
C GLY A 852 0.57 -5.66 -22.78
N PRO A 853 1.19 -5.77 -21.60
CA PRO A 853 1.51 -4.62 -20.77
C PRO A 853 2.31 -3.53 -21.49
N ILE A 854 3.28 -3.90 -22.34
CA ILE A 854 4.12 -2.92 -23.06
C ILE A 854 3.35 -2.12 -24.13
N PHE A 855 2.22 -2.64 -24.62
CA PHE A 855 1.40 -2.02 -25.67
C PHE A 855 0.27 -1.14 -25.13
N GLU A 856 -0.08 -1.29 -23.84
CA GLU A 856 -1.12 -0.48 -23.16
C GLU A 856 -0.76 1.01 -23.12
N ASP A 857 0.54 1.34 -23.13
CA ASP A 857 1.03 2.72 -23.05
C ASP A 857 2.39 2.85 -23.74
N HIS A 858 2.49 3.72 -24.76
CA HIS A 858 3.73 3.99 -25.49
C HIS A 858 4.89 4.45 -24.59
N ARG A 859 4.60 5.02 -23.41
CA ARG A 859 5.63 5.41 -22.43
C ARG A 859 6.42 4.21 -21.91
N ARG A 860 5.83 3.01 -21.88
CA ARG A 860 6.55 1.76 -21.57
C ARG A 860 7.58 1.41 -22.64
N VAL A 861 7.24 1.63 -23.91
CA VAL A 861 8.18 1.48 -25.03
C VAL A 861 9.29 2.51 -24.92
N ASN A 862 8.98 3.79 -24.64
CA ASN A 862 10.00 4.82 -24.40
C ASN A 862 10.99 4.39 -23.31
N VAL A 863 10.50 3.85 -22.18
CA VAL A 863 11.36 3.32 -21.12
C VAL A 863 12.24 2.20 -21.64
N ALA A 864 11.69 1.19 -22.32
CA ALA A 864 12.45 0.06 -22.84
C ALA A 864 13.57 0.51 -23.80
N LEU A 865 13.25 1.35 -24.78
CA LEU A 865 14.21 1.81 -25.80
C LEU A 865 15.33 2.67 -25.19
N THR A 866 15.04 3.42 -24.12
CA THR A 866 15.99 4.35 -23.49
C THR A 866 16.86 3.71 -22.40
N ARG A 867 16.81 2.37 -22.25
CA ARG A 867 17.71 1.62 -21.36
C ARG A 867 19.07 1.32 -21.98
N ALA A 868 19.19 1.31 -23.30
CA ALA A 868 20.44 0.98 -24.00
C ALA A 868 21.44 2.14 -24.02
N LYS A 869 22.74 1.86 -23.90
CA LYS A 869 23.80 2.86 -24.15
C LYS A 869 24.40 2.74 -25.55
N ARG A 870 24.76 1.52 -25.98
CA ARG A 870 25.54 1.27 -27.21
C ARG A 870 24.87 0.34 -28.21
N GLY A 871 24.13 -0.66 -27.74
CA GLY A 871 23.42 -1.62 -28.59
C GLY A 871 21.97 -1.80 -28.15
N LEU A 872 21.05 -1.80 -29.10
CA LEU A 872 19.63 -2.07 -28.87
C LEU A 872 19.12 -3.06 -29.92
N VAL A 873 18.60 -4.20 -29.46
CA VAL A 873 18.03 -5.22 -30.33
C VAL A 873 16.56 -5.40 -30.01
N LEU A 874 15.70 -5.20 -31.00
CA LEU A 874 14.26 -5.38 -30.90
C LEU A 874 13.88 -6.75 -31.48
N VAL A 875 13.15 -7.55 -30.72
CA VAL A 875 12.75 -8.91 -31.13
C VAL A 875 11.24 -9.03 -31.02
N GLY A 876 10.58 -9.33 -32.13
CA GLY A 876 9.12 -9.44 -32.19
C GLY A 876 8.59 -9.73 -33.59
N ASP A 877 7.29 -9.96 -33.70
CA ASP A 877 6.58 -10.18 -34.96
C ASP A 877 6.45 -8.87 -35.76
N GLU A 878 7.08 -8.80 -36.94
CA GLU A 878 7.09 -7.60 -37.79
C GLU A 878 5.69 -7.24 -38.29
N GLU A 879 4.89 -8.23 -38.67
CA GLU A 879 3.54 -8.03 -39.19
C GLU A 879 2.64 -7.44 -38.10
N ALA A 880 2.69 -8.00 -36.88
CA ALA A 880 1.94 -7.49 -35.74
C ALA A 880 2.37 -6.06 -35.36
N LEU A 881 3.68 -5.80 -35.24
CA LEU A 881 4.19 -4.45 -34.90
C LEU A 881 3.86 -3.42 -35.99
N SER A 882 3.96 -3.77 -37.26
CA SER A 882 3.63 -2.84 -38.36
C SER A 882 2.14 -2.49 -38.46
N SER A 883 1.26 -3.15 -37.71
CA SER A 883 -0.19 -2.90 -37.72
C SER A 883 -0.58 -1.52 -37.15
N GLU A 884 0.29 -0.91 -36.34
CA GLU A 884 0.05 0.39 -35.71
C GLU A 884 1.10 1.44 -36.14
N PRO A 885 0.68 2.70 -36.46
CA PRO A 885 1.58 3.71 -37.01
C PRO A 885 2.80 4.05 -36.13
N PHE A 886 2.67 3.97 -34.80
CA PHE A 886 3.77 4.24 -33.86
C PHE A 886 4.89 3.19 -34.01
N TYR A 887 4.53 1.91 -34.00
CA TYR A 887 5.46 0.81 -34.12
C TYR A 887 5.99 0.65 -35.56
N GLU A 888 5.21 0.99 -36.59
CA GLU A 888 5.71 1.07 -37.98
C GLU A 888 6.88 2.07 -38.09
N ARG A 889 6.77 3.25 -37.47
CA ARG A 889 7.87 4.23 -37.41
C ARG A 889 9.07 3.70 -36.62
N MET A 890 8.83 2.93 -35.56
CA MET A 890 9.89 2.27 -34.77
C MET A 890 10.65 1.25 -35.62
N LEU A 891 9.96 0.38 -36.36
CA LEU A 891 10.58 -0.59 -37.28
C LEU A 891 11.38 0.12 -38.37
N ALA A 892 10.78 1.14 -39.01
CA ALA A 892 11.47 1.94 -40.03
C ALA A 892 12.68 2.72 -39.49
N TRP A 893 12.70 3.02 -38.18
CA TRP A 893 13.87 3.55 -37.51
C TRP A 893 14.90 2.46 -37.22
N ALA A 894 14.51 1.24 -36.86
CA ALA A 894 15.43 0.14 -36.58
C ALA A 894 16.16 -0.35 -37.84
N ASP A 895 15.50 -0.33 -39.01
CA ASP A 895 16.06 -0.81 -40.29
C ASP A 895 17.09 0.12 -40.97
N ARG A 896 17.27 1.35 -40.48
CA ARG A 896 18.14 2.37 -41.08
C ARG A 896 19.61 2.21 -40.74
#